data_AF-A0A544XXZ1-F1
#
_entry.id   AF-A0A544XXZ1-F1
#
_cell.length_a   1.000
_cell.length_b   1.000
_cell.length_c   1.000
_cell.angle_alpha   90.00
_cell.angle_beta   90.00
_cell.angle_gamma   90.00
#
_symmetry.space_group_name_H-M   'P 1'
#
loop_
_entity.id
_entity.type
_entity.pdbx_description
1 polymer ?
#
loop_
_entity_poly.entity_id
_entity_poly.type
_entity_poly.pdbx_seq_one_letter_code
_entity_poly.pdbx_strand_id
1 'polypeptide(L)'
;MDVDIWAWVGGTQRELHEAGNTGLAMALGDVPAQALEGRFTQLDVVAPAIAQHAETLEKPWLEFFARYWHLLGRVGDRAIGAAALEDAVALADFAQRDDVSDCPAAPGAVEVLAMTQANTDGPGYAETRLAALGAVLDGVGPESLAFSGLATQYVAALIDAGQAAEAVAYAEAAVERLRGAGREASWELGAASARALLAAGRADDALAALDASTGFKPDDPVAKGRRETLLKSQVLATLGRIPEAVEALPDLDVIGDHAREWVEWARTVGMLTEGIANTWQLGRILRQWISYFESVGGHRARFELALTAGHLAVARQGLWQARLLADYAEAAIASLRATEGLAERVAELRAAADAAKELAPPGPRDELVAYFDAADGSTADPERWVGWLWPLSGTDLEATRRHTTTLGFLGYAPVGADLYWKTIVEDGDPAAAGDDDISYLTGLLIEAGQDERVETLAARLPETRSHLALARLHRARERWEQTAAEAEQAVAHGSGLEARRLWSGAVQQLGDNSKAAEILKPLLDSGEGEEEDVWRLIVLSTAVEDWATVRAAGAKLGMPIEPGEGPIEEEWHLVRVILPAPDGSQREVLAVRTGPATARLAIPQPRGMEYNAGDVVVIDPRPLEPIPENEQERESFVIPFAGVTMLRPGGYTSWFFDGAAPSEDEWAEFNEVLAERGWPMWVYSDENYRVTHPATGEQLPGVFGWIAIPPTVRPAELDAVLDDVTEQWSHPLAWLDLAREVGIEAERHERISKEYGL
;
A
#
# COMPACT_ATOMS: atom_id res chain seq x y z
N MET A 1 -22.01 -35.63 -0.37
CA MET A 1 -22.38 -34.41 -1.10
C MET A 1 -21.43 -33.36 -0.56
N ASP A 2 -20.32 -33.12 -1.25
CA ASP A 2 -19.40 -32.07 -0.86
C ASP A 2 -20.11 -30.74 -1.05
N VAL A 3 -20.32 -30.03 0.05
CA VAL A 3 -20.85 -28.68 -0.02
C VAL A 3 -19.65 -27.74 -0.01
N ASP A 4 -19.44 -27.10 -1.14
CA ASP A 4 -18.42 -26.08 -1.31
C ASP A 4 -18.78 -24.82 -0.51
N ILE A 5 -17.81 -24.22 0.17
CA ILE A 5 -17.98 -22.95 0.89
C ILE A 5 -18.52 -21.87 -0.06
N TRP A 6 -18.16 -21.90 -1.34
CA TRP A 6 -18.66 -20.96 -2.34
C TRP A 6 -20.15 -21.11 -2.63
N ALA A 7 -20.71 -22.32 -2.44
CA ALA A 7 -22.14 -22.53 -2.53
C ALA A 7 -22.88 -21.87 -1.34
N TRP A 8 -22.29 -21.91 -0.13
CA TRP A 8 -22.82 -21.23 1.05
C TRP A 8 -22.72 -19.71 0.90
N VAL A 9 -21.57 -19.20 0.46
CA VAL A 9 -21.37 -17.77 0.16
C VAL A 9 -22.38 -17.29 -0.88
N GLY A 10 -22.47 -17.96 -2.03
CA GLY A 10 -23.39 -17.57 -3.10
C GLY A 10 -24.87 -17.68 -2.70
N GLY A 11 -25.23 -18.66 -1.85
CA GLY A 11 -26.57 -18.73 -1.25
C GLY A 11 -26.88 -17.52 -0.37
N THR A 12 -25.92 -17.13 0.46
CA THR A 12 -26.06 -16.04 1.42
C THR A 12 -26.05 -14.67 0.74
N GLN A 13 -25.26 -14.50 -0.33
CA GLN A 13 -25.30 -13.30 -1.16
C GLN A 13 -26.69 -13.09 -1.76
N ARG A 14 -27.35 -14.16 -2.24
CA ARG A 14 -28.74 -14.08 -2.73
C ARG A 14 -29.71 -13.68 -1.63
N GLU A 15 -29.64 -14.32 -0.45
CA GLU A 15 -30.49 -13.97 0.70
C GLU A 15 -30.31 -12.50 1.13
N LEU A 16 -29.07 -12.02 1.20
CA LEU A 16 -28.75 -10.64 1.56
C LEU A 16 -29.26 -9.64 0.52
N HIS A 17 -29.13 -9.97 -0.77
CA HIS A 17 -29.66 -9.16 -1.85
C HIS A 17 -31.20 -9.06 -1.80
N GLU A 18 -31.88 -10.19 -1.59
CA GLU A 18 -33.35 -10.25 -1.44
C GLU A 18 -33.84 -9.48 -0.20
N ALA A 19 -33.03 -9.40 0.86
CA ALA A 19 -33.30 -8.63 2.07
C ALA A 19 -32.98 -7.12 1.96
N GLY A 20 -32.48 -6.66 0.80
CA GLY A 20 -32.13 -5.25 0.56
C GLY A 20 -30.72 -4.85 1.03
N ASN A 21 -29.88 -5.82 1.44
CA ASN A 21 -28.51 -5.60 1.91
C ASN A 21 -27.47 -5.83 0.79
N THR A 22 -27.67 -5.21 -0.38
CA THR A 22 -26.84 -5.44 -1.58
C THR A 22 -25.36 -5.11 -1.36
N GLY A 23 -25.04 -4.04 -0.62
CA GLY A 23 -23.65 -3.67 -0.32
C GLY A 23 -22.91 -4.75 0.49
N LEU A 24 -23.60 -5.39 1.44
CA LEU A 24 -23.04 -6.47 2.24
C LEU A 24 -22.87 -7.76 1.41
N ALA A 25 -23.82 -8.04 0.52
CA ALA A 25 -23.73 -9.19 -0.40
C ALA A 25 -22.50 -9.09 -1.32
N MET A 26 -22.21 -7.90 -1.85
CA MET A 26 -21.01 -7.65 -2.65
C MET A 26 -19.75 -7.82 -1.78
N ALA A 27 -19.71 -7.13 -0.64
CA ALA A 27 -18.59 -7.17 0.29
C ALA A 27 -18.22 -8.61 0.73
N LEU A 28 -19.21 -9.47 0.97
CA LEU A 28 -19.02 -10.86 1.36
C LEU A 28 -18.25 -11.68 0.31
N GLY A 29 -18.55 -11.47 -0.98
CA GLY A 29 -17.86 -12.18 -2.07
C GLY A 29 -16.40 -11.76 -2.22
N ASP A 30 -16.10 -10.52 -1.85
CA ASP A 30 -14.79 -9.93 -2.05
C ASP A 30 -13.81 -10.21 -0.91
N VAL A 31 -14.28 -10.53 0.31
CA VAL A 31 -13.38 -10.71 1.49
C VAL A 31 -12.16 -11.60 1.22
N PRO A 32 -12.30 -12.80 0.60
CA PRO A 32 -11.15 -13.66 0.31
C PRO A 32 -10.16 -13.01 -0.66
N ALA A 33 -10.70 -12.34 -1.69
CA ALA A 33 -9.91 -11.62 -2.68
C ALA A 33 -9.16 -10.45 -2.03
N GLN A 34 -9.80 -9.68 -1.15
CA GLN A 34 -9.16 -8.61 -0.37
C GLN A 34 -7.98 -9.14 0.46
N ALA A 35 -8.13 -10.31 1.09
CA ALA A 35 -7.07 -10.94 1.90
C ALA A 35 -5.89 -11.46 1.07
N LEU A 36 -6.14 -12.07 -0.10
CA LEU A 36 -5.11 -12.63 -0.97
C LEU A 36 -4.41 -11.58 -1.84
N GLU A 37 -5.12 -10.55 -2.27
CA GLU A 37 -4.57 -9.48 -3.14
C GLU A 37 -3.90 -8.35 -2.36
N GLY A 38 -3.78 -8.48 -1.04
CA GLY A 38 -3.07 -7.49 -0.20
C GLY A 38 -3.83 -6.18 0.03
N ARG A 39 -5.14 -6.16 -0.22
CA ARG A 39 -6.02 -4.99 0.04
C ARG A 39 -6.41 -4.93 1.52
N PHE A 40 -5.41 -4.83 2.38
CA PHE A 40 -5.57 -4.97 3.84
C PHE A 40 -6.35 -3.82 4.46
N THR A 41 -6.19 -2.59 3.97
CA THR A 41 -6.95 -1.44 4.47
C THR A 41 -8.46 -1.65 4.29
N GLN A 42 -8.87 -2.16 3.13
CA GLN A 42 -10.27 -2.53 2.88
C GLN A 42 -10.70 -3.71 3.74
N LEU A 43 -9.86 -4.74 3.87
CA LEU A 43 -10.15 -5.92 4.69
C LEU A 43 -10.37 -5.55 6.17
N ASP A 44 -9.52 -4.67 6.72
CA ASP A 44 -9.57 -4.21 8.12
C ASP A 44 -10.84 -3.39 8.44
N VAL A 45 -11.53 -2.88 7.40
CA VAL A 45 -12.83 -2.20 7.54
C VAL A 45 -13.99 -3.16 7.30
N VAL A 46 -13.94 -3.93 6.22
CA VAL A 46 -15.08 -4.71 5.71
C VAL A 46 -15.33 -5.96 6.56
N ALA A 47 -14.28 -6.68 6.97
CA ALA A 47 -14.47 -7.95 7.67
C ALA A 47 -15.08 -7.79 9.07
N PRO A 48 -14.66 -6.83 9.92
CA PRO A 48 -15.35 -6.56 11.19
C PRO A 48 -16.82 -6.16 11.01
N ALA A 49 -17.14 -5.38 9.97
CA ALA A 49 -18.51 -4.99 9.67
C ALA A 49 -19.39 -6.19 9.28
N ILE A 50 -18.85 -7.13 8.48
CA ILE A 50 -19.55 -8.38 8.14
C ILE A 50 -19.76 -9.23 9.40
N ALA A 51 -18.75 -9.37 10.26
CA ALA A 51 -18.87 -10.14 11.50
C ALA A 51 -19.96 -9.57 12.42
N GLN A 52 -20.00 -8.25 12.63
CA GLN A 52 -21.02 -7.59 13.44
C GLN A 52 -22.44 -7.76 12.86
N HIS A 53 -22.57 -7.70 11.53
CA HIS A 53 -23.85 -7.90 10.89
C HIS A 53 -24.31 -9.37 10.96
N ALA A 54 -23.37 -10.32 10.85
CA ALA A 54 -23.66 -11.75 10.98
C ALA A 54 -24.24 -12.11 12.36
N GLU A 55 -23.75 -11.47 13.42
CA GLU A 55 -24.32 -11.59 14.77
C GLU A 55 -25.79 -11.14 14.81
N THR A 56 -26.13 -10.04 14.12
CA THR A 56 -27.52 -9.52 14.05
C THR A 56 -28.45 -10.45 13.27
N LEU A 57 -27.91 -11.16 12.27
CA LEU A 57 -28.65 -12.13 11.45
C LEU A 57 -28.72 -13.52 12.09
N GLU A 58 -28.11 -13.72 13.25
CA GLU A 58 -27.97 -15.03 13.90
C GLU A 58 -27.38 -16.09 12.93
N LYS A 59 -26.33 -15.71 12.18
CA LYS A 59 -25.60 -16.61 11.25
C LYS A 59 -24.15 -16.84 11.70
N PRO A 60 -23.89 -17.79 12.63
CA PRO A 60 -22.55 -18.03 13.19
C PRO A 60 -21.47 -18.40 12.16
N TRP A 61 -21.80 -19.16 11.12
CA TRP A 61 -20.81 -19.52 10.09
C TRP A 61 -20.33 -18.30 9.28
N LEU A 62 -21.18 -17.27 9.11
CA LEU A 62 -20.85 -16.03 8.40
C LEU A 62 -19.92 -15.16 9.24
N GLU A 63 -20.18 -15.10 10.56
CA GLU A 63 -19.28 -14.48 11.53
C GLU A 63 -17.90 -15.16 11.51
N PHE A 64 -17.89 -16.50 11.57
CA PHE A 64 -16.66 -17.28 11.45
C PHE A 64 -15.92 -16.97 10.14
N PHE A 65 -16.61 -16.98 9.01
CA PHE A 65 -16.01 -16.73 7.70
C PHE A 65 -15.31 -15.37 7.63
N ALA A 66 -15.97 -14.31 8.11
CA ALA A 66 -15.40 -12.97 8.13
C ALA A 66 -14.18 -12.88 9.04
N ARG A 67 -14.26 -13.43 10.27
CA ARG A 67 -13.14 -13.46 11.23
C ARG A 67 -11.97 -14.30 10.71
N TYR A 68 -12.24 -15.42 10.05
CA TYR A 68 -11.23 -16.29 9.44
C TYR A 68 -10.41 -15.55 8.39
N TRP A 69 -11.07 -14.93 7.40
CA TRP A 69 -10.35 -14.24 6.33
C TRP A 69 -9.66 -12.96 6.80
N HIS A 70 -10.25 -12.24 7.76
CA HIS A 70 -9.57 -11.11 8.41
C HIS A 70 -8.26 -11.55 9.05
N LEU A 71 -8.32 -12.63 9.83
CA LEU A 71 -7.15 -13.14 10.53
C LEU A 71 -6.12 -13.74 9.56
N LEU A 72 -6.56 -14.44 8.52
CA LEU A 72 -5.66 -14.97 7.48
C LEU A 72 -4.90 -13.83 6.78
N GLY A 73 -5.54 -12.70 6.45
CA GLY A 73 -4.85 -11.53 5.90
C GLY A 73 -3.80 -10.95 6.85
N ARG A 74 -4.06 -10.99 8.16
CA ARG A 74 -3.13 -10.54 9.21
C ARG A 74 -1.93 -11.48 9.40
N VAL A 75 -2.15 -12.79 9.43
CA VAL A 75 -1.10 -13.76 9.78
C VAL A 75 -0.44 -14.40 8.56
N GLY A 76 -1.06 -14.27 7.40
CA GLY A 76 -0.59 -14.78 6.12
C GLY A 76 0.60 -13.99 5.60
N ASP A 77 0.33 -12.96 4.81
CA ASP A 77 1.35 -12.17 4.10
C ASP A 77 1.98 -11.09 5.01
N ARG A 78 1.18 -10.50 5.91
CA ARG A 78 1.65 -9.59 6.96
C ARG A 78 2.39 -10.28 8.11
N ALA A 79 2.36 -11.61 8.19
CA ALA A 79 3.13 -12.38 9.19
C ALA A 79 2.98 -11.90 10.65
N ILE A 80 1.80 -11.42 11.05
CA ILE A 80 1.54 -10.98 12.43
C ILE A 80 1.65 -12.20 13.37
N GLY A 81 2.39 -12.02 14.47
CA GLY A 81 2.69 -13.05 15.45
C GLY A 81 1.88 -12.87 16.74
N ALA A 82 2.56 -12.63 17.86
CA ALA A 82 1.94 -12.61 19.19
C ALA A 82 0.74 -11.65 19.30
N ALA A 83 0.75 -10.54 18.56
CA ALA A 83 -0.34 -9.56 18.54
C ALA A 83 -1.67 -10.11 17.96
N ALA A 84 -1.66 -11.25 17.27
CA ALA A 84 -2.84 -11.92 16.75
C ALA A 84 -3.13 -13.27 17.45
N LEU A 85 -2.32 -13.66 18.44
CA LEU A 85 -2.40 -15.00 19.02
C LEU A 85 -3.70 -15.24 19.79
N GLU A 86 -4.18 -14.24 20.53
CA GLU A 86 -5.47 -14.33 21.25
C GLU A 86 -6.65 -14.46 20.29
N ASP A 87 -6.67 -13.66 19.22
CA ASP A 87 -7.69 -13.74 18.16
C ASP A 87 -7.68 -15.11 17.47
N ALA A 88 -6.50 -15.69 17.24
CA ALA A 88 -6.35 -17.00 16.62
C ALA A 88 -6.84 -18.15 17.51
N VAL A 89 -6.57 -18.08 18.81
CA VAL A 89 -7.12 -19.03 19.79
C VAL A 89 -8.64 -18.90 19.84
N ALA A 90 -9.16 -17.67 19.91
CA ALA A 90 -10.60 -17.42 19.92
C ALA A 90 -11.30 -17.94 18.65
N LEU A 91 -10.68 -17.79 17.48
CA LEU A 91 -11.20 -18.33 16.22
C LEU A 91 -11.20 -19.87 16.22
N ALA A 92 -10.14 -20.50 16.71
CA ALA A 92 -10.05 -21.96 16.81
C ALA A 92 -11.07 -22.54 17.80
N ASP A 93 -11.33 -21.86 18.91
CA ASP A 93 -12.39 -22.23 19.86
C ASP A 93 -13.79 -22.02 19.25
N PHE A 94 -13.99 -20.92 18.52
CA PHE A 94 -15.25 -20.63 17.83
C PHE A 94 -15.60 -21.70 16.78
N ALA A 95 -14.60 -22.21 16.05
CA ALA A 95 -14.76 -23.26 15.06
C ALA A 95 -15.25 -24.60 15.66
N GLN A 96 -15.08 -24.82 16.97
CA GLN A 96 -15.54 -26.04 17.66
C GLN A 96 -17.00 -25.99 18.10
N ARG A 97 -17.69 -24.85 17.95
CA ARG A 97 -19.10 -24.75 18.31
C ARG A 97 -19.96 -25.59 17.37
N ASP A 98 -20.97 -26.26 17.90
CA ASP A 98 -21.89 -27.12 17.12
C ASP A 98 -22.54 -26.36 15.95
N ASP A 99 -22.85 -25.07 16.11
CA ASP A 99 -23.49 -24.21 15.10
C ASP A 99 -22.55 -23.63 14.03
N VAL A 100 -21.24 -23.92 14.13
CA VAL A 100 -20.19 -23.52 13.18
C VAL A 100 -19.44 -24.73 12.62
N SER A 101 -19.42 -25.84 13.35
CA SER A 101 -18.63 -27.04 13.04
C SER A 101 -18.89 -27.66 11.66
N ASP A 102 -20.11 -27.48 11.12
CA ASP A 102 -20.49 -27.92 9.78
C ASP A 102 -19.98 -27.00 8.65
N CYS A 103 -19.39 -25.85 8.98
CA CYS A 103 -18.80 -24.93 8.00
C CYS A 103 -17.57 -25.59 7.34
N PRO A 104 -17.51 -25.68 5.99
CA PRO A 104 -16.37 -26.29 5.31
C PRO A 104 -15.01 -25.62 5.59
N ALA A 105 -15.02 -24.36 6.00
CA ALA A 105 -13.82 -23.60 6.36
C ALA A 105 -13.41 -23.76 7.84
N ALA A 106 -14.22 -24.40 8.69
CA ALA A 106 -13.95 -24.53 10.13
C ALA A 106 -12.58 -25.17 10.44
N PRO A 107 -12.14 -26.24 9.74
CA PRO A 107 -10.80 -26.81 9.96
C PRO A 107 -9.66 -25.82 9.70
N GLY A 108 -9.87 -24.81 8.83
CA GLY A 108 -8.89 -23.75 8.55
C GLY A 108 -8.56 -22.87 9.74
N ALA A 109 -9.40 -22.83 10.80
CA ALA A 109 -9.08 -22.09 12.01
C ALA A 109 -7.80 -22.60 12.69
N VAL A 110 -7.57 -23.91 12.65
CA VAL A 110 -6.35 -24.53 13.22
C VAL A 110 -5.13 -24.24 12.35
N GLU A 111 -5.30 -24.12 11.03
CA GLU A 111 -4.25 -23.65 10.13
C GLU A 111 -3.79 -22.23 10.52
N VAL A 112 -4.74 -21.30 10.68
CA VAL A 112 -4.48 -19.91 11.06
C VAL A 112 -3.82 -19.82 12.45
N LEU A 113 -4.28 -20.62 13.41
CA LEU A 113 -3.62 -20.72 14.72
C LEU A 113 -2.18 -21.21 14.61
N ALA A 114 -1.94 -22.25 13.80
CA ALA A 114 -0.59 -22.77 13.60
C ALA A 114 0.33 -21.76 12.90
N MET A 115 -0.18 -20.99 11.94
CA MET A 115 0.56 -19.89 11.29
C MET A 115 0.92 -18.78 12.29
N THR A 116 -0.03 -18.37 13.12
CA THR A 116 0.19 -17.31 14.13
C THR A 116 1.26 -17.71 15.15
N GLN A 117 1.21 -18.97 15.58
CA GLN A 117 2.24 -19.56 16.45
C GLN A 117 3.61 -19.63 15.76
N ALA A 118 3.64 -19.95 14.46
CA ALA A 118 4.86 -19.94 13.64
C ALA A 118 5.50 -18.54 13.57
N ASN A 119 4.68 -17.53 13.27
CA ASN A 119 5.11 -16.13 13.18
C ASN A 119 5.64 -15.61 14.53
N THR A 120 5.07 -16.09 15.64
CA THR A 120 5.51 -15.71 17.00
C THR A 120 6.87 -16.31 17.32
N ASP A 121 6.95 -17.63 17.40
CA ASP A 121 8.17 -18.39 17.66
C ASP A 121 8.00 -19.84 17.19
N GLY A 122 8.11 -20.08 15.87
CA GLY A 122 7.91 -21.40 15.25
C GLY A 122 8.51 -22.57 16.01
N PRO A 123 9.82 -22.60 16.30
CA PRO A 123 10.44 -23.65 17.11
C PRO A 123 9.86 -23.77 18.52
N GLY A 124 9.56 -22.65 19.16
CA GLY A 124 8.95 -22.58 20.49
C GLY A 124 7.50 -23.09 20.56
N TYR A 125 6.80 -23.18 19.44
CA TYR A 125 5.44 -23.71 19.34
C TYR A 125 5.34 -25.01 18.54
N ALA A 126 6.45 -25.55 18.04
CA ALA A 126 6.45 -26.67 17.10
C ALA A 126 5.65 -27.88 17.63
N GLU A 127 5.89 -28.33 18.87
CA GLU A 127 5.16 -29.44 19.48
C GLU A 127 3.65 -29.16 19.61
N THR A 128 3.28 -27.94 20.00
CA THR A 128 1.86 -27.53 20.14
C THR A 128 1.17 -27.52 18.77
N ARG A 129 1.86 -27.02 17.74
CA ARG A 129 1.36 -26.99 16.36
C ARG A 129 1.18 -28.41 15.82
N LEU A 130 2.18 -29.28 15.98
CA LEU A 130 2.11 -30.68 15.55
C LEU A 130 0.93 -31.42 16.19
N ALA A 131 0.71 -31.22 17.49
CA ALA A 131 -0.41 -31.83 18.20
C ALA A 131 -1.78 -31.32 17.68
N ALA A 132 -1.94 -30.00 17.53
CA ALA A 132 -3.20 -29.40 17.07
C ALA A 132 -3.52 -29.76 15.62
N LEU A 133 -2.55 -29.63 14.72
CA LEU A 133 -2.70 -29.97 13.30
C LEU A 133 -2.95 -31.47 13.12
N GLY A 134 -2.20 -32.33 13.83
CA GLY A 134 -2.38 -33.78 13.77
C GLY A 134 -3.78 -34.21 14.18
N ALA A 135 -4.32 -33.64 15.27
CA ALA A 135 -5.67 -33.95 15.74
C ALA A 135 -6.76 -33.62 14.69
N VAL A 136 -6.59 -32.55 13.92
CA VAL A 136 -7.52 -32.20 12.82
C VAL A 136 -7.30 -33.11 11.61
N LEU A 137 -6.05 -33.37 11.23
CA LEU A 137 -5.68 -34.21 10.08
C LEU A 137 -6.07 -35.69 10.24
N ASP A 138 -6.31 -36.15 11.47
CA ASP A 138 -6.90 -37.48 11.75
C ASP A 138 -8.35 -37.59 11.26
N GLY A 139 -9.09 -36.47 11.23
CA GLY A 139 -10.49 -36.39 10.79
C GLY A 139 -10.69 -35.79 9.39
N VAL A 140 -9.69 -35.07 8.87
CA VAL A 140 -9.75 -34.39 7.56
C VAL A 140 -8.92 -35.14 6.53
N GLY A 141 -9.59 -35.72 5.52
CA GLY A 141 -8.94 -36.41 4.40
C GLY A 141 -8.65 -35.51 3.18
N PRO A 142 -7.97 -36.06 2.16
CA PRO A 142 -7.55 -35.34 0.94
C PRO A 142 -8.72 -34.79 0.09
N GLU A 143 -9.94 -35.22 0.34
CA GLU A 143 -11.16 -34.69 -0.29
C GLU A 143 -11.50 -33.26 0.19
N SER A 144 -11.09 -32.89 1.40
CA SER A 144 -11.38 -31.58 1.99
C SER A 144 -10.51 -30.48 1.38
N LEU A 145 -11.10 -29.28 1.20
CA LEU A 145 -10.38 -28.08 0.77
C LEU A 145 -9.32 -27.62 1.78
N ALA A 146 -9.48 -27.94 3.07
CA ALA A 146 -8.52 -27.56 4.12
C ALA A 146 -7.29 -28.47 4.20
N PHE A 147 -7.31 -29.64 3.52
CA PHE A 147 -6.26 -30.65 3.67
C PHE A 147 -4.87 -30.13 3.27
N SER A 148 -4.76 -29.44 2.11
CA SER A 148 -3.49 -28.93 1.61
C SER A 148 -2.86 -27.89 2.53
N GLY A 149 -3.66 -26.94 3.03
CA GLY A 149 -3.21 -25.92 3.98
C GLY A 149 -2.73 -26.52 5.30
N LEU A 150 -3.53 -27.41 5.90
CA LEU A 150 -3.18 -28.13 7.12
C LEU A 150 -1.91 -28.99 6.96
N ALA A 151 -1.79 -29.73 5.85
CA ALA A 151 -0.61 -30.54 5.57
C ALA A 151 0.64 -29.67 5.39
N THR A 152 0.52 -28.53 4.71
CA THR A 152 1.60 -27.54 4.54
C THR A 152 2.07 -27.01 5.89
N GLN A 153 1.15 -26.65 6.79
CA GLN A 153 1.51 -26.21 8.14
C GLN A 153 2.12 -27.32 8.99
N TYR A 154 1.70 -28.57 8.80
CA TYR A 154 2.27 -29.72 9.51
C TYR A 154 3.73 -29.96 9.11
N VAL A 155 4.03 -29.89 7.80
CA VAL A 155 5.40 -29.94 7.28
C VAL A 155 6.24 -28.81 7.85
N ALA A 156 5.72 -27.58 7.88
CA ALA A 156 6.41 -26.44 8.46
C ALA A 156 6.70 -26.63 9.96
N ALA A 157 5.75 -27.17 10.72
CA ALA A 157 5.93 -27.45 12.14
C ALA A 157 6.99 -28.56 12.39
N LEU A 158 7.09 -29.58 11.52
CA LEU A 158 8.15 -30.59 11.60
C LEU A 158 9.54 -29.97 11.33
N ILE A 159 9.64 -29.04 10.38
CA ILE A 159 10.89 -28.31 10.13
C ILE A 159 11.28 -27.50 11.37
N ASP A 160 10.33 -26.76 11.96
CA ASP A 160 10.56 -25.97 13.18
C ASP A 160 10.94 -26.84 14.40
N ALA A 161 10.47 -28.09 14.44
CA ALA A 161 10.86 -29.08 15.45
C ALA A 161 12.26 -29.71 15.20
N GLY A 162 12.94 -29.35 14.11
CA GLY A 162 14.21 -29.96 13.71
C GLY A 162 14.06 -31.37 13.10
N GLN A 163 12.84 -31.78 12.73
CA GLN A 163 12.51 -33.10 12.18
C GLN A 163 12.43 -33.07 10.64
N ALA A 164 13.43 -32.48 9.98
CA ALA A 164 13.39 -32.24 8.53
C ALA A 164 13.20 -33.51 7.68
N ALA A 165 13.78 -34.65 8.07
CA ALA A 165 13.59 -35.91 7.35
C ALA A 165 12.15 -36.43 7.43
N GLU A 166 11.47 -36.26 8.57
CA GLU A 166 10.06 -36.60 8.73
C GLU A 166 9.17 -35.62 7.95
N ALA A 167 9.55 -34.34 7.89
CA ALA A 167 8.87 -33.33 7.09
C ALA A 167 8.85 -33.71 5.60
N VAL A 168 9.97 -34.18 5.06
CA VAL A 168 10.07 -34.69 3.68
C VAL A 168 9.12 -35.87 3.47
N ALA A 169 9.19 -36.88 4.34
CA ALA A 169 8.36 -38.09 4.23
C ALA A 169 6.85 -37.75 4.31
N TYR A 170 6.47 -36.81 5.19
CA TYR A 170 5.10 -36.37 5.33
C TYR A 170 4.60 -35.61 4.09
N ALA A 171 5.40 -34.69 3.55
CA ALA A 171 5.05 -33.93 2.35
C ALA A 171 4.81 -34.86 1.15
N GLU A 172 5.71 -35.83 0.92
CA GLU A 172 5.55 -36.84 -0.12
C GLU A 172 4.27 -37.67 0.09
N ALA A 173 4.03 -38.14 1.31
CA ALA A 173 2.82 -38.91 1.63
C ALA A 173 1.53 -38.10 1.43
N ALA A 174 1.52 -36.80 1.75
CA ALA A 174 0.37 -35.93 1.53
C ALA A 174 0.06 -35.74 0.04
N VAL A 175 1.09 -35.56 -0.79
CA VAL A 175 0.95 -35.47 -2.26
C VAL A 175 0.40 -36.80 -2.83
N GLU A 176 0.90 -37.94 -2.36
CA GLU A 176 0.37 -39.25 -2.79
C GLU A 176 -1.09 -39.47 -2.36
N ARG A 177 -1.48 -39.01 -1.16
CA ARG A 177 -2.87 -39.10 -0.68
C ARG A 177 -3.81 -38.27 -1.55
N LEU A 178 -3.43 -37.04 -1.91
CA LEU A 178 -4.19 -36.19 -2.84
C LEU A 178 -4.35 -36.87 -4.21
N ARG A 179 -3.25 -37.38 -4.77
CA ARG A 179 -3.28 -38.11 -6.04
C ARG A 179 -4.19 -39.34 -5.98
N GLY A 180 -4.12 -40.11 -4.89
CA GLY A 180 -4.97 -41.27 -4.65
C GLY A 180 -6.47 -40.93 -4.57
N ALA A 181 -6.80 -39.71 -4.14
CA ALA A 181 -8.17 -39.17 -4.13
C ALA A 181 -8.58 -38.49 -5.44
N GLY A 182 -7.74 -38.52 -6.48
CA GLY A 182 -8.01 -37.84 -7.76
C GLY A 182 -7.92 -36.31 -7.68
N ARG A 183 -7.18 -35.78 -6.70
CA ARG A 183 -6.92 -34.35 -6.49
C ARG A 183 -5.47 -34.04 -6.83
N GLU A 184 -5.22 -32.82 -7.27
CA GLU A 184 -3.85 -32.31 -7.47
C GLU A 184 -3.35 -31.63 -6.19
N ALA A 185 -2.04 -31.69 -5.97
CA ALA A 185 -1.39 -30.94 -4.90
C ALA A 185 -1.30 -29.45 -5.27
N SER A 186 -1.38 -28.59 -4.26
CA SER A 186 -1.13 -27.16 -4.47
C SER A 186 0.37 -26.87 -4.57
N TRP A 187 0.70 -25.74 -5.19
CA TRP A 187 2.07 -25.26 -5.28
C TRP A 187 2.69 -25.08 -3.88
N GLU A 188 1.94 -24.61 -2.90
CA GLU A 188 2.37 -24.37 -1.53
C GLU A 188 2.82 -25.65 -0.83
N LEU A 189 2.12 -26.76 -1.03
CA LEU A 189 2.53 -28.07 -0.52
C LEU A 189 3.81 -28.57 -1.23
N GLY A 190 3.93 -28.33 -2.54
CA GLY A 190 5.15 -28.59 -3.29
C GLY A 190 6.35 -27.78 -2.79
N ALA A 191 6.16 -26.49 -2.55
CA ALA A 191 7.15 -25.59 -1.99
C ALA A 191 7.54 -25.99 -0.56
N ALA A 192 6.59 -26.46 0.25
CA ALA A 192 6.88 -27.00 1.59
C ALA A 192 7.76 -28.26 1.52
N SER A 193 7.54 -29.13 0.52
CA SER A 193 8.42 -30.27 0.26
C SER A 193 9.86 -29.82 -0.08
N ALA A 194 10.01 -28.83 -0.97
CA ALA A 194 11.31 -28.28 -1.32
C ALA A 194 12.01 -27.64 -0.10
N ARG A 195 11.28 -26.91 0.76
CA ARG A 195 11.81 -26.36 2.03
C ARG A 195 12.25 -27.47 2.99
N ALA A 196 11.47 -28.55 3.12
CA ALA A 196 11.83 -29.70 3.94
C ALA A 196 13.11 -30.39 3.45
N LEU A 197 13.25 -30.57 2.14
CA LEU A 197 14.45 -31.12 1.50
C LEU A 197 15.67 -30.22 1.73
N LEU A 198 15.50 -28.91 1.58
CA LEU A 198 16.56 -27.94 1.85
C LEU A 198 17.00 -27.98 3.32
N ALA A 199 16.05 -28.00 4.26
CA ALA A 199 16.33 -28.14 5.70
C ALA A 199 17.01 -29.48 6.06
N ALA A 200 16.75 -30.54 5.30
CA ALA A 200 17.43 -31.83 5.42
C ALA A 200 18.83 -31.86 4.76
N GLY A 201 19.30 -30.74 4.20
CA GLY A 201 20.59 -30.64 3.50
C GLY A 201 20.61 -31.26 2.10
N ARG A 202 19.45 -31.51 1.49
CA ARG A 202 19.29 -32.15 0.17
C ARG A 202 18.95 -31.10 -0.89
N ALA A 203 19.85 -30.14 -1.11
CA ALA A 203 19.58 -28.97 -1.95
C ALA A 203 19.32 -29.32 -3.44
N ASP A 204 20.01 -30.32 -4.02
CA ASP A 204 19.73 -30.78 -5.39
C ASP A 204 18.31 -31.35 -5.54
N ASP A 205 17.90 -32.17 -4.56
CA ASP A 205 16.54 -32.74 -4.54
C ASP A 205 15.50 -31.65 -4.31
N ALA A 206 15.81 -30.65 -3.48
CA ALA A 206 14.94 -29.49 -3.27
C ALA A 206 14.70 -28.71 -4.57
N LEU A 207 15.75 -28.49 -5.38
CA LEU A 207 15.63 -27.84 -6.68
C LEU A 207 14.73 -28.65 -7.63
N ALA A 208 14.96 -29.97 -7.70
CA ALA A 208 14.16 -30.86 -8.54
C ALA A 208 12.68 -30.89 -8.10
N ALA A 209 12.42 -30.90 -6.80
CA ALA A 209 11.06 -30.84 -6.25
C ALA A 209 10.37 -29.51 -6.57
N LEU A 210 11.11 -28.39 -6.45
CA LEU A 210 10.60 -27.07 -6.79
C LEU A 210 10.22 -26.97 -8.28
N ASP A 211 11.13 -27.37 -9.18
CA ASP A 211 10.88 -27.37 -10.63
C ASP A 211 9.68 -28.26 -11.01
N ALA A 212 9.52 -29.41 -10.34
CA ALA A 212 8.36 -30.29 -10.55
C ALA A 212 7.04 -29.66 -10.07
N SER A 213 7.09 -28.80 -9.05
CA SER A 213 5.93 -28.13 -8.48
C SER A 213 5.52 -26.86 -9.24
N THR A 214 6.35 -26.31 -10.12
CA THR A 214 6.08 -25.05 -10.85
C THR A 214 4.73 -25.06 -11.58
N GLY A 215 4.31 -26.21 -12.10
CA GLY A 215 3.04 -26.40 -12.80
C GLY A 215 1.82 -26.65 -11.91
N PHE A 216 1.99 -26.76 -10.58
CA PHE A 216 0.87 -26.98 -9.66
C PHE A 216 0.03 -25.73 -9.51
N LYS A 217 -1.28 -25.92 -9.27
CA LYS A 217 -2.20 -24.82 -8.99
C LYS A 217 -1.85 -24.18 -7.65
N PRO A 218 -1.66 -22.86 -7.56
CA PRO A 218 -1.45 -22.19 -6.29
C PRO A 218 -2.76 -22.02 -5.51
N ASP A 219 -2.67 -22.13 -4.20
CA ASP A 219 -3.70 -21.68 -3.26
C ASP A 219 -3.71 -20.15 -3.17
N ASP A 220 -2.54 -19.51 -3.32
CA ASP A 220 -2.35 -18.05 -3.38
C ASP A 220 -1.67 -17.64 -4.71
N PRO A 221 -2.45 -17.39 -5.77
CA PRO A 221 -1.92 -17.05 -7.10
C PRO A 221 -1.09 -15.76 -7.13
N VAL A 222 -1.42 -14.79 -6.26
CA VAL A 222 -0.76 -13.49 -6.20
C VAL A 222 0.64 -13.64 -5.62
N ALA A 223 0.81 -14.49 -4.60
CA ALA A 223 2.11 -14.71 -3.97
C ALA A 223 3.02 -15.73 -4.65
N LYS A 224 2.47 -16.62 -5.49
CA LYS A 224 3.23 -17.72 -6.12
C LYS A 224 4.52 -17.22 -6.76
N GLY A 225 4.43 -16.20 -7.64
CA GLY A 225 5.57 -15.72 -8.42
C GLY A 225 6.76 -15.32 -7.53
N ARG A 226 6.52 -14.42 -6.57
CA ARG A 226 7.56 -13.93 -5.64
C ARG A 226 8.11 -15.01 -4.71
N ARG A 227 7.25 -15.91 -4.21
CA ARG A 227 7.66 -16.98 -3.29
C ARG A 227 8.46 -18.07 -4.01
N GLU A 228 8.11 -18.38 -5.25
CA GLU A 228 8.82 -19.36 -6.09
C GLU A 228 10.23 -18.88 -6.46
N THR A 229 10.37 -17.63 -6.91
CA THR A 229 11.67 -17.07 -7.27
C THR A 229 12.58 -16.92 -6.05
N LEU A 230 12.04 -16.48 -4.91
CA LEU A 230 12.79 -16.42 -3.65
C LEU A 230 13.29 -17.80 -3.20
N LEU A 231 12.41 -18.81 -3.14
CA LEU A 231 12.82 -20.16 -2.75
C LEU A 231 13.84 -20.75 -3.72
N LYS A 232 13.68 -20.51 -5.02
CA LYS A 232 14.65 -20.90 -6.05
C LYS A 232 16.01 -20.24 -5.82
N SER A 233 16.03 -18.94 -5.57
CA SER A 233 17.24 -18.19 -5.26
C SER A 233 17.96 -18.77 -4.04
N GLN A 234 17.21 -19.08 -2.97
CA GLN A 234 17.77 -19.68 -1.75
C GLN A 234 18.40 -21.06 -2.02
N VAL A 235 17.71 -21.93 -2.77
CA VAL A 235 18.22 -23.26 -3.13
C VAL A 235 19.49 -23.14 -3.98
N LEU A 236 19.48 -22.26 -4.99
CA LEU A 236 20.65 -22.00 -5.86
C LEU A 236 21.83 -21.41 -5.09
N ALA A 237 21.58 -20.49 -4.16
CA ALA A 237 22.60 -19.92 -3.29
C ALA A 237 23.24 -21.01 -2.41
N THR A 238 22.42 -21.93 -1.88
CA THR A 238 22.89 -23.08 -1.08
C THR A 238 23.76 -24.04 -1.90
N LEU A 239 23.45 -24.20 -3.19
CA LEU A 239 24.26 -24.98 -4.14
C LEU A 239 25.52 -24.25 -4.62
N GLY A 240 25.75 -23.00 -4.22
CA GLY A 240 26.87 -22.17 -4.66
C GLY A 240 26.74 -21.66 -6.11
N ARG A 241 25.54 -21.73 -6.70
CA ARG A 241 25.24 -21.23 -8.06
C ARG A 241 24.92 -19.73 -8.01
N ILE A 242 25.89 -18.94 -7.55
CA ILE A 242 25.70 -17.52 -7.18
C ILE A 242 25.09 -16.67 -8.31
N PRO A 243 25.55 -16.71 -9.58
CA PRO A 243 24.96 -15.87 -10.63
C PRO A 243 23.47 -16.16 -10.87
N GLU A 244 23.10 -17.44 -10.87
CA GLU A 244 21.72 -17.88 -11.09
C GLU A 244 20.83 -17.58 -9.87
N ALA A 245 21.41 -17.64 -8.67
CA ALA A 245 20.73 -17.26 -7.44
C ALA A 245 20.44 -15.76 -7.40
N VAL A 246 21.38 -14.91 -7.85
CA VAL A 246 21.17 -13.46 -7.98
C VAL A 246 20.10 -13.16 -9.01
N GLU A 247 20.14 -13.81 -10.18
CA GLU A 247 19.11 -13.64 -11.22
C GLU A 247 17.71 -14.07 -10.75
N ALA A 248 17.62 -15.10 -9.91
CA ALA A 248 16.36 -15.57 -9.36
C ALA A 248 15.87 -14.76 -8.14
N LEU A 249 16.70 -13.95 -7.50
CA LEU A 249 16.29 -13.23 -6.30
C LEU A 249 15.27 -12.14 -6.68
N PRO A 250 14.08 -12.09 -6.07
CA PRO A 250 13.16 -11.00 -6.32
C PRO A 250 13.71 -9.67 -5.79
N ASP A 251 13.47 -8.61 -6.56
CA ASP A 251 13.87 -7.26 -6.22
C ASP A 251 13.15 -6.75 -4.95
N LEU A 252 13.75 -5.74 -4.33
CA LEU A 252 13.27 -5.18 -3.07
C LEU A 252 11.86 -4.57 -3.18
N ASP A 253 11.52 -3.97 -4.31
CA ASP A 253 10.18 -3.42 -4.59
C ASP A 253 9.11 -4.51 -4.65
N VAL A 254 9.47 -5.71 -5.11
CA VAL A 254 8.57 -6.88 -5.14
C VAL A 254 8.33 -7.45 -3.75
N ILE A 255 9.33 -7.45 -2.85
CA ILE A 255 9.20 -8.06 -1.51
C ILE A 255 8.95 -7.05 -0.39
N GLY A 256 9.09 -5.75 -0.67
CA GLY A 256 9.17 -4.69 0.35
C GLY A 256 7.96 -4.62 1.26
N ASP A 257 6.79 -4.99 0.75
CA ASP A 257 5.51 -4.93 1.45
C ASP A 257 5.02 -6.30 1.97
N HIS A 258 5.78 -7.38 1.75
CA HIS A 258 5.39 -8.75 2.10
C HIS A 258 6.24 -9.31 3.24
N ALA A 259 5.81 -9.04 4.47
CA ALA A 259 6.58 -9.33 5.68
C ALA A 259 6.95 -10.81 5.85
N ARG A 260 6.12 -11.71 5.34
CA ARG A 260 6.35 -13.16 5.40
C ARG A 260 7.67 -13.59 4.76
N GLU A 261 8.12 -12.89 3.72
CA GLU A 261 9.31 -13.24 2.95
C GLU A 261 10.60 -12.58 3.46
N TRP A 262 10.51 -11.53 4.29
CA TRP A 262 11.65 -10.69 4.68
C TRP A 262 12.81 -11.44 5.32
N VAL A 263 12.53 -12.40 6.22
CA VAL A 263 13.58 -13.18 6.90
C VAL A 263 14.31 -14.08 5.89
N GLU A 264 13.57 -14.77 5.03
CA GLU A 264 14.12 -15.67 4.02
C GLU A 264 14.92 -14.88 2.99
N TRP A 265 14.38 -13.76 2.52
CA TRP A 265 15.07 -12.84 1.60
C TRP A 265 16.36 -12.30 2.20
N ALA A 266 16.35 -11.76 3.42
CA ALA A 266 17.54 -11.20 4.06
C ALA A 266 18.66 -12.23 4.23
N ARG A 267 18.31 -13.48 4.60
CA ARG A 267 19.28 -14.58 4.70
C ARG A 267 19.89 -14.91 3.34
N THR A 268 19.07 -14.98 2.29
CA THR A 268 19.54 -15.22 0.93
C THR A 268 20.46 -14.10 0.46
N VAL A 269 20.13 -12.83 0.71
CA VAL A 269 21.06 -11.70 0.44
C VAL A 269 22.37 -11.85 1.20
N GLY A 270 22.32 -12.32 2.45
CA GLY A 270 23.52 -12.66 3.24
C GLY A 270 24.46 -13.66 2.56
N MET A 271 23.90 -14.60 1.79
CA MET A 271 24.67 -15.59 1.02
C MET A 271 25.19 -15.04 -0.33
N LEU A 272 24.59 -13.95 -0.83
CA LEU A 272 24.83 -13.41 -2.17
C LEU A 272 25.61 -12.09 -2.18
N THR A 273 26.30 -11.76 -1.08
CA THR A 273 27.04 -10.48 -0.94
C THR A 273 28.16 -10.24 -1.98
N GLU A 274 28.60 -11.27 -2.70
CA GLU A 274 29.53 -11.13 -3.84
C GLU A 274 28.84 -10.61 -5.12
N GLY A 275 27.54 -10.84 -5.26
CA GLY A 275 26.73 -10.43 -6.42
C GLY A 275 25.74 -9.30 -6.14
N ILE A 276 25.50 -8.99 -4.87
CA ILE A 276 24.56 -7.95 -4.42
C ILE A 276 25.28 -6.95 -3.52
N ALA A 277 25.07 -5.66 -3.76
CA ALA A 277 25.68 -4.60 -2.99
C ALA A 277 25.16 -4.59 -1.53
N ASN A 278 26.04 -4.88 -0.57
CA ASN A 278 25.76 -4.75 0.87
C ASN A 278 26.03 -3.31 1.33
N THR A 279 24.99 -2.48 1.32
CA THR A 279 25.07 -1.03 1.65
C THR A 279 24.39 -0.69 2.98
N TRP A 280 24.63 0.52 3.48
CA TRP A 280 23.93 1.01 4.68
C TRP A 280 22.44 1.24 4.43
N GLN A 281 22.03 1.53 3.19
CA GLN A 281 20.61 1.66 2.82
C GLN A 281 19.88 0.33 3.01
N LEU A 282 20.51 -0.78 2.59
CA LEU A 282 20.01 -2.13 2.90
C LEU A 282 19.95 -2.34 4.42
N GLY A 283 20.99 -1.93 5.16
CA GLY A 283 20.99 -1.95 6.62
C GLY A 283 19.81 -1.21 7.25
N ARG A 284 19.45 -0.02 6.74
CA ARG A 284 18.28 0.76 7.16
C ARG A 284 16.97 0.00 6.90
N ILE A 285 16.82 -0.61 5.73
CA ILE A 285 15.62 -1.38 5.38
C ILE A 285 15.45 -2.58 6.32
N LEU A 286 16.52 -3.35 6.55
CA LEU A 286 16.48 -4.47 7.50
C LEU A 286 16.14 -3.98 8.92
N ARG A 287 16.63 -2.80 9.33
CA ARG A 287 16.26 -2.19 10.60
C ARG A 287 14.77 -1.85 10.69
N GLN A 288 14.16 -1.36 9.61
CA GLN A 288 12.72 -1.10 9.55
C GLN A 288 11.91 -2.38 9.69
N TRP A 289 12.32 -3.46 9.01
CA TRP A 289 11.70 -4.78 9.15
C TRP A 289 11.82 -5.35 10.57
N ILE A 290 12.96 -5.13 11.25
CA ILE A 290 13.12 -5.51 12.67
C ILE A 290 12.11 -4.74 13.56
N SER A 291 11.90 -3.44 13.32
CA SER A 291 10.90 -2.65 14.05
C SER A 291 9.48 -3.14 13.81
N TYR A 292 9.17 -3.52 12.58
CA TYR A 292 7.87 -4.11 12.25
C TYR A 292 7.62 -5.38 13.06
N PHE A 293 8.55 -6.33 13.08
CA PHE A 293 8.38 -7.56 13.85
C PHE A 293 8.35 -7.35 15.36
N GLU A 294 9.01 -6.30 15.85
CA GLU A 294 8.85 -5.85 17.23
C GLU A 294 7.41 -5.40 17.52
N SER A 295 6.77 -4.64 16.62
CA SER A 295 5.40 -4.14 16.85
C SER A 295 4.32 -5.21 16.67
N VAL A 296 4.52 -6.19 15.79
CA VAL A 296 3.53 -7.25 15.51
C VAL A 296 3.74 -8.54 16.33
N GLY A 297 4.75 -8.57 17.20
CA GLY A 297 5.06 -9.72 18.04
C GLY A 297 5.67 -10.91 17.27
N GLY A 298 6.40 -10.64 16.20
CA GLY A 298 7.17 -11.64 15.45
C GLY A 298 8.55 -11.87 16.07
N HIS A 299 8.60 -12.40 17.29
CA HIS A 299 9.81 -12.45 18.10
C HIS A 299 10.96 -13.21 17.44
N ARG A 300 10.66 -14.36 16.80
CA ARG A 300 11.67 -15.14 16.06
C ARG A 300 12.20 -14.38 14.85
N ALA A 301 11.31 -13.81 14.05
CA ALA A 301 11.71 -13.05 12.86
C ALA A 301 12.57 -11.83 13.21
N ARG A 302 12.20 -11.10 14.27
CA ARG A 302 13.00 -9.99 14.84
C ARG A 302 14.43 -10.45 15.16
N PHE A 303 14.57 -11.56 15.88
CA PHE A 303 15.86 -12.12 16.27
C PHE A 303 16.72 -12.50 15.05
N GLU A 304 16.13 -13.23 14.10
CA GLU A 304 16.82 -13.74 12.91
C GLU A 304 17.25 -12.61 11.96
N LEU A 305 16.41 -11.60 11.78
CA LEU A 305 16.77 -10.40 11.02
C LEU A 305 17.86 -9.59 11.71
N ALA A 306 17.80 -9.41 13.03
CA ALA A 306 18.83 -8.70 13.77
C ALA A 306 20.21 -9.34 13.62
N LEU A 307 20.29 -10.68 13.72
CA LEU A 307 21.55 -11.40 13.48
C LEU A 307 22.03 -11.25 12.02
N THR A 308 21.13 -11.47 11.05
CA THR A 308 21.49 -11.40 9.62
C THR A 308 21.98 -10.01 9.25
N ALA A 309 21.25 -8.97 9.66
CA ALA A 309 21.63 -7.57 9.46
C ALA A 309 22.95 -7.24 10.18
N GLY A 310 23.18 -7.81 11.36
CA GLY A 310 24.41 -7.63 12.13
C GLY A 310 25.63 -8.21 11.40
N HIS A 311 25.54 -9.43 10.88
CA HIS A 311 26.62 -10.03 10.09
C HIS A 311 26.89 -9.25 8.80
N LEU A 312 25.84 -8.80 8.11
CA LEU A 312 25.97 -7.90 6.97
C LEU A 312 26.67 -6.58 7.36
N ALA A 313 26.35 -6.00 8.51
CA ALA A 313 26.99 -4.80 9.02
C ALA A 313 28.50 -5.03 9.28
N VAL A 314 28.87 -6.15 9.91
CA VAL A 314 30.29 -6.52 10.07
C VAL A 314 31.00 -6.61 8.71
N ALA A 315 30.38 -7.29 7.75
CA ALA A 315 30.95 -7.47 6.41
C ALA A 315 31.22 -6.14 5.68
N ARG A 316 30.34 -5.13 5.85
CA ARG A 316 30.53 -3.78 5.28
C ARG A 316 31.26 -2.78 6.17
N GLN A 317 31.78 -3.21 7.33
CA GLN A 317 32.46 -2.38 8.34
C GLN A 317 31.57 -1.37 9.11
N GLY A 318 30.27 -1.61 9.17
CA GLY A 318 29.30 -0.89 10.02
C GLY A 318 29.32 -1.35 11.48
N LEU A 319 30.48 -1.27 12.15
CA LEU A 319 30.71 -1.95 13.44
C LEU A 319 29.82 -1.45 14.59
N TRP A 320 29.51 -0.15 14.63
CA TRP A 320 28.57 0.39 15.60
C TRP A 320 27.19 -0.28 15.47
N GLN A 321 26.69 -0.39 14.23
CA GLN A 321 25.39 -0.98 13.97
C GLN A 321 25.40 -2.48 14.27
N ALA A 322 26.48 -3.20 13.94
CA ALA A 322 26.62 -4.62 14.25
C ALA A 322 26.48 -4.91 15.75
N ARG A 323 27.13 -4.10 16.60
CA ARG A 323 27.04 -4.22 18.07
C ARG A 323 25.62 -3.95 18.57
N LEU A 324 25.00 -2.88 18.08
CA LEU A 324 23.63 -2.53 18.45
C LEU A 324 22.63 -3.62 18.01
N LEU A 325 22.80 -4.20 16.82
CA LEU A 325 21.97 -5.30 16.34
C LEU A 325 22.16 -6.58 17.17
N ALA A 326 23.36 -6.82 17.70
CA ALA A 326 23.58 -7.89 18.66
C ALA A 326 22.82 -7.65 19.97
N ASP A 327 22.76 -6.41 20.46
CA ASP A 327 21.96 -6.05 21.65
C ASP A 327 20.46 -6.23 21.39
N TYR A 328 19.98 -5.84 20.20
CA TYR A 328 18.59 -6.09 19.78
C TYR A 328 18.26 -7.58 19.68
N ALA A 329 19.18 -8.39 19.15
CA ALA A 329 19.02 -9.84 19.10
C ALA A 329 19.00 -10.43 20.51
N GLU A 330 19.89 -10.01 21.41
CA GLU A 330 19.89 -10.46 22.81
C GLU A 330 18.59 -10.12 23.53
N ALA A 331 18.10 -8.89 23.38
CA ALA A 331 16.85 -8.45 23.98
C ALA A 331 15.65 -9.27 23.52
N ALA A 332 15.63 -9.71 22.25
CA ALA A 332 14.55 -10.54 21.70
C ALA A 332 14.48 -11.94 22.32
N ILE A 333 15.60 -12.47 22.87
CA ILE A 333 15.64 -13.82 23.46
C ILE A 333 14.65 -13.97 24.61
N ALA A 334 14.44 -12.92 25.40
CA ALA A 334 13.52 -12.96 26.55
C ALA A 334 12.05 -13.22 26.16
N SER A 335 11.68 -12.97 24.90
CA SER A 335 10.34 -13.20 24.36
C SER A 335 10.19 -14.54 23.63
N LEU A 336 11.24 -15.35 23.53
CA LEU A 336 11.24 -16.64 22.83
C LEU A 336 11.04 -17.80 23.82
N ARG A 337 10.33 -18.83 23.38
CA ARG A 337 10.13 -20.07 24.15
C ARG A 337 11.28 -21.05 23.91
N ALA A 338 11.76 -21.14 22.66
CA ALA A 338 12.92 -21.97 22.30
C ALA A 338 14.19 -21.13 22.20
N THR A 339 15.09 -21.25 23.18
CA THR A 339 16.27 -20.36 23.32
C THR A 339 17.62 -21.06 23.20
N GLU A 340 17.64 -22.37 22.99
CA GLU A 340 18.87 -23.15 22.83
C GLU A 340 19.71 -22.63 21.66
N GLY A 341 21.02 -22.42 21.89
CA GLY A 341 21.95 -21.95 20.86
C GLY A 341 21.87 -20.45 20.52
N LEU A 342 20.84 -19.73 20.97
CA LEU A 342 20.62 -18.33 20.54
C LEU A 342 21.63 -17.36 21.16
N ALA A 343 21.97 -17.55 22.44
CA ALA A 343 22.95 -16.72 23.12
C ALA A 343 24.35 -16.89 22.52
N GLU A 344 24.72 -18.12 22.11
CA GLU A 344 25.97 -18.38 21.41
C GLU A 344 26.05 -17.65 20.06
N ARG A 345 24.95 -17.63 19.28
CA ARG A 345 24.89 -16.91 18.00
C ARG A 345 25.05 -15.40 18.18
N VAL A 346 24.45 -14.82 19.23
CA VAL A 346 24.66 -13.40 19.57
C VAL A 346 26.11 -13.15 19.98
N ALA A 347 26.70 -14.03 20.79
CA ALA A 347 28.10 -13.91 21.19
C ALA A 347 29.06 -14.01 19.99
N GLU A 348 28.76 -14.85 19.01
CA GLU A 348 29.51 -14.95 17.75
C GLU A 348 29.47 -13.63 16.97
N LEU A 349 28.30 -13.03 16.80
CA LEU A 349 28.17 -11.73 16.15
C LEU A 349 28.97 -10.63 16.88
N ARG A 350 28.89 -10.59 18.23
CA ARG A 350 29.68 -9.65 19.04
C ARG A 350 31.18 -9.86 18.85
N ALA A 351 31.63 -11.10 18.91
CA ALA A 351 33.04 -11.44 18.70
C ALA A 351 33.52 -11.06 17.30
N ALA A 352 32.69 -11.24 16.26
CA ALA A 352 33.02 -10.82 14.91
C ALA A 352 33.14 -9.29 14.79
N ALA A 353 32.23 -8.53 15.40
CA ALA A 353 32.28 -7.08 15.43
C ALA A 353 33.52 -6.55 16.18
N ASP A 354 33.90 -7.18 17.29
CA ASP A 354 35.05 -6.77 18.10
C ASP A 354 36.40 -7.19 17.51
N ALA A 355 36.44 -8.26 16.72
CA ALA A 355 37.63 -8.67 15.98
C ALA A 355 37.92 -7.78 14.76
N ALA A 356 36.90 -7.10 14.22
CA ALA A 356 37.05 -6.22 13.08
C ALA A 356 37.81 -4.93 13.45
N LYS A 357 38.64 -4.43 12.52
CA LYS A 357 39.45 -3.24 12.75
C LYS A 357 38.61 -1.98 12.55
N GLU A 358 38.44 -1.21 13.61
CA GLU A 358 37.75 0.07 13.55
C GLU A 358 38.53 1.11 12.72
N LEU A 359 37.82 1.82 11.85
CA LEU A 359 38.39 2.92 11.06
C LEU A 359 38.51 4.17 11.93
N ALA A 360 39.68 4.79 11.87
CA ALA A 360 39.92 6.06 12.56
C ALA A 360 39.01 7.17 12.00
N PRO A 361 38.54 8.11 12.84
CA PRO A 361 37.79 9.26 12.38
C PRO A 361 38.62 10.14 11.44
N PRO A 362 37.98 10.96 10.58
CA PRO A 362 38.66 11.75 9.55
C PRO A 362 39.53 12.90 10.09
N GLY A 363 39.52 13.15 11.40
CA GLY A 363 40.34 14.18 12.05
C GLY A 363 40.25 14.18 13.58
N PRO A 364 40.79 15.23 14.22
CA PRO A 364 40.68 15.46 15.67
C PRO A 364 39.21 15.58 16.12
N ARG A 365 38.96 15.22 17.39
CA ARG A 365 37.62 15.12 17.96
C ARG A 365 36.86 16.47 17.95
N ASP A 366 37.54 17.57 18.18
CA ASP A 366 37.00 18.93 18.21
C ASP A 366 36.70 19.50 16.81
N GLU A 367 37.16 18.85 15.74
CA GLU A 367 36.92 19.25 14.35
C GLU A 367 35.89 18.34 13.65
N LEU A 368 35.38 17.30 14.31
CA LEU A 368 34.52 16.29 13.66
C LEU A 368 33.22 16.85 13.08
N VAL A 369 32.63 17.88 13.68
CA VAL A 369 31.42 18.52 13.14
C VAL A 369 31.73 19.20 11.80
N ALA A 370 32.88 19.88 11.68
CA ALA A 370 33.29 20.50 10.43
C ALA A 370 33.58 19.45 9.34
N TYR A 371 34.19 18.32 9.72
CA TYR A 371 34.36 17.20 8.79
C TYR A 371 33.03 16.56 8.36
N PHE A 372 32.04 16.48 9.27
CA PHE A 372 30.71 15.98 8.95
C PHE A 372 30.01 16.91 7.96
N ASP A 373 30.00 18.22 8.24
CA ASP A 373 29.33 19.21 7.40
C ASP A 373 30.02 19.37 6.03
N ALA A 374 31.32 19.04 5.92
CA ALA A 374 32.07 19.02 4.67
C ALA A 374 32.00 17.68 3.92
N ALA A 375 31.42 16.62 4.50
CA ALA A 375 31.32 15.31 3.87
C ALA A 375 30.33 15.36 2.69
N ASP A 376 30.70 14.72 1.59
CA ASP A 376 29.87 14.56 0.40
C ASP A 376 29.41 13.10 0.24
N GLY A 377 28.59 12.80 -0.77
CA GLY A 377 28.01 11.47 -0.99
C GLY A 377 29.01 10.30 -1.05
N SER A 378 30.32 10.56 -1.21
CA SER A 378 31.37 9.53 -1.18
C SER A 378 31.99 9.31 0.22
N THR A 379 31.87 10.29 1.12
CA THR A 379 32.46 10.31 2.47
C THR A 379 31.42 10.37 3.60
N ALA A 380 30.15 10.58 3.26
CA ALA A 380 29.01 10.68 4.18
C ALA A 380 28.38 9.30 4.51
N ASP A 381 29.18 8.29 4.83
CA ASP A 381 28.66 6.99 5.29
C ASP A 381 28.04 7.15 6.70
N PRO A 382 26.70 7.08 6.84
CA PRO A 382 26.03 7.37 8.10
C PRO A 382 26.41 6.38 9.21
N GLU A 383 26.70 5.12 8.89
CA GLU A 383 27.05 4.11 9.90
C GLU A 383 28.37 4.44 10.60
N ARG A 384 29.32 5.03 9.87
CA ARG A 384 30.62 5.47 10.41
C ARG A 384 30.46 6.74 11.22
N TRP A 385 29.70 7.70 10.68
CA TRP A 385 29.46 8.97 11.35
C TRP A 385 28.78 8.82 12.69
N VAL A 386 27.86 7.86 12.83
CA VAL A 386 27.29 7.54 14.15
C VAL A 386 28.38 7.11 15.13
N GLY A 387 29.24 6.16 14.76
CA GLY A 387 30.34 5.71 15.63
C GLY A 387 31.30 6.83 16.02
N TRP A 388 31.68 7.70 15.08
CA TRP A 388 32.62 8.79 15.31
C TRP A 388 32.02 9.94 16.14
N LEU A 389 30.73 10.25 15.98
CA LEU A 389 30.06 11.31 16.74
C LEU A 389 29.55 10.83 18.10
N TRP A 390 29.37 9.52 18.31
CA TRP A 390 28.87 8.94 19.57
C TRP A 390 29.55 9.50 20.83
N PRO A 391 30.90 9.61 20.91
CA PRO A 391 31.56 10.13 22.10
C PRO A 391 31.22 11.59 22.41
N LEU A 392 30.86 12.40 21.41
CA LEU A 392 30.50 13.82 21.55
C LEU A 392 29.03 14.03 21.93
N SER A 393 28.18 13.01 21.72
CA SER A 393 26.75 13.08 21.99
C SER A 393 26.46 13.45 23.46
N GLY A 394 25.57 14.42 23.67
CA GLY A 394 25.20 14.95 24.98
C GLY A 394 26.23 15.88 25.63
N THR A 395 27.40 16.09 25.00
CA THR A 395 28.43 17.01 25.50
C THR A 395 28.61 18.25 24.63
N ASP A 396 28.41 18.09 23.33
CA ASP A 396 28.44 19.16 22.33
C ASP A 396 27.11 19.16 21.58
N LEU A 397 26.37 20.27 21.61
CA LEU A 397 25.01 20.33 21.08
C LEU A 397 24.99 20.18 19.54
N GLU A 398 25.95 20.78 18.84
CA GLU A 398 26.02 20.68 17.37
C GLU A 398 26.32 19.25 16.93
N ALA A 399 27.31 18.61 17.56
CA ALA A 399 27.65 17.22 17.32
C ALA A 399 26.48 16.29 17.68
N THR A 400 25.77 16.58 18.79
CA THR A 400 24.58 15.83 19.19
C THR A 400 23.51 15.91 18.10
N ARG A 401 23.24 17.11 17.54
CA ARG A 401 22.26 17.28 16.45
C ARG A 401 22.64 16.50 15.18
N ARG A 402 23.92 16.49 14.78
CA ARG A 402 24.39 15.70 13.62
C ARG A 402 24.28 14.21 13.92
N HIS A 403 24.65 13.80 15.13
CA HIS A 403 24.58 12.41 15.56
C HIS A 403 23.14 11.88 15.53
N THR A 404 22.19 12.59 16.15
CA THR A 404 20.78 12.19 16.20
C THR A 404 20.11 12.20 14.83
N THR A 405 20.49 13.15 13.95
CA THR A 405 20.03 13.17 12.56
C THR A 405 20.51 11.92 11.81
N THR A 406 21.78 11.56 12.00
CA THR A 406 22.37 10.37 11.38
C THR A 406 21.73 9.07 11.90
N LEU A 407 21.42 9.00 13.20
CA LEU A 407 20.63 7.91 13.78
C LEU A 407 19.25 7.80 13.13
N GLY A 408 18.58 8.94 12.89
CA GLY A 408 17.31 9.00 12.15
C GLY A 408 17.44 8.41 10.75
N PHE A 409 18.49 8.78 9.99
CA PHE A 409 18.75 8.22 8.66
C PHE A 409 18.99 6.70 8.66
N LEU A 410 19.46 6.12 9.75
CA LEU A 410 19.66 4.68 9.88
C LEU A 410 18.44 3.94 10.48
N GLY A 411 17.34 4.63 10.77
CA GLY A 411 16.13 4.04 11.35
C GLY A 411 16.18 3.88 12.88
N TYR A 412 17.02 4.68 13.57
CA TYR A 412 17.15 4.70 15.03
C TYR A 412 16.62 6.01 15.64
N ALA A 413 15.53 6.55 15.10
CA ALA A 413 14.91 7.79 15.59
C ALA A 413 14.61 7.78 17.11
N PRO A 414 14.10 6.69 17.73
CA PRO A 414 13.89 6.66 19.17
C PRO A 414 15.16 6.87 20.01
N VAL A 415 16.28 6.29 19.57
CA VAL A 415 17.58 6.45 20.24
C VAL A 415 18.05 7.91 20.12
N GLY A 416 17.90 8.50 18.92
CA GLY A 416 18.20 9.91 18.70
C GLY A 416 17.34 10.84 19.56
N ALA A 417 16.04 10.56 19.63
CA ALA A 417 15.08 11.31 20.44
C ALA A 417 15.42 11.25 21.93
N ASP A 418 15.78 10.08 22.47
CA ASP A 418 16.20 9.91 23.87
C ASP A 418 17.45 10.74 24.21
N LEU A 419 18.46 10.72 23.32
CA LEU A 419 19.69 11.49 23.50
C LEU A 419 19.43 13.01 23.48
N TYR A 420 18.63 13.48 22.54
CA TYR A 420 18.32 14.91 22.41
C TYR A 420 17.38 15.40 23.51
N TRP A 421 16.40 14.57 23.90
CA TRP A 421 15.52 14.81 25.05
C TRP A 421 16.33 15.03 26.32
N LYS A 422 17.23 14.09 26.64
CA LYS A 422 18.09 14.22 27.81
C LYS A 422 18.87 15.54 27.79
N THR A 423 19.48 15.87 26.66
CA THR A 423 20.31 17.08 26.50
C THR A 423 19.52 18.38 26.72
N ILE A 424 18.32 18.50 26.12
CA ILE A 424 17.54 19.75 26.14
C ILE A 424 16.61 19.84 27.35
N VAL A 425 16.03 18.72 27.80
CA VAL A 425 14.89 18.68 28.71
C VAL A 425 15.25 18.22 30.11
N GLU A 426 16.15 17.23 30.24
CA GLU A 426 16.57 16.67 31.54
C GLU A 426 17.78 17.42 32.11
N ASP A 427 18.82 17.56 31.29
CA ASP A 427 20.08 18.22 31.67
C ASP A 427 20.04 19.74 31.38
N GLY A 428 19.04 20.21 30.62
CA GLY A 428 18.85 21.59 30.20
C GLY A 428 17.51 22.22 30.61
N ASP A 429 17.26 23.44 30.12
CA ASP A 429 15.97 24.13 30.23
C ASP A 429 15.35 24.35 28.84
N PRO A 430 14.27 23.62 28.48
CA PRO A 430 13.64 23.74 27.16
C PRO A 430 13.03 25.12 26.93
N ALA A 431 12.66 25.87 27.97
CA ALA A 431 12.13 27.23 27.81
C ALA A 431 13.22 28.22 27.34
N ALA A 432 14.48 27.95 27.65
CA ALA A 432 15.63 28.76 27.28
C ALA A 432 16.35 28.29 26.01
N ALA A 433 15.99 27.11 25.48
CA ALA A 433 16.59 26.56 24.27
C ALA A 433 16.23 27.38 23.00
N GLY A 434 17.05 27.26 21.96
CA GLY A 434 16.82 27.91 20.67
C GLY A 434 15.60 27.33 19.95
N ASP A 435 14.95 28.14 19.10
CA ASP A 435 13.75 27.70 18.35
C ASP A 435 14.05 26.47 17.47
N ASP A 436 15.22 26.45 16.83
CA ASP A 436 15.64 25.31 15.99
C ASP A 436 15.79 24.02 16.79
N ASP A 437 16.29 24.09 18.04
CA ASP A 437 16.47 22.91 18.90
C ASP A 437 15.13 22.34 19.35
N ILE A 438 14.20 23.20 19.75
CA ILE A 438 12.85 22.80 20.13
C ILE A 438 12.11 22.24 18.92
N SER A 439 12.27 22.88 17.77
CA SER A 439 11.66 22.45 16.52
C SER A 439 12.16 21.05 16.13
N TYR A 440 13.48 20.86 16.17
CA TYR A 440 14.14 19.60 15.87
C TYR A 440 13.78 18.48 16.86
N LEU A 441 13.81 18.76 18.17
CA LEU A 441 13.40 17.79 19.19
C LEU A 441 11.94 17.36 19.00
N THR A 442 11.05 18.32 18.72
CA THR A 442 9.63 18.03 18.46
C THR A 442 9.49 17.08 17.26
N GLY A 443 10.22 17.34 16.17
CA GLY A 443 10.26 16.46 15.00
C GLY A 443 10.74 15.05 15.34
N LEU A 444 11.88 14.92 16.04
CA LEU A 444 12.41 13.63 16.48
C LEU A 444 11.44 12.83 17.34
N LEU A 445 10.76 13.48 18.28
CA LEU A 445 9.80 12.82 19.17
C LEU A 445 8.57 12.32 18.38
N ILE A 446 8.07 13.11 17.42
CA ILE A 446 6.96 12.73 16.55
C ILE A 446 7.33 11.53 15.68
N GLU A 447 8.51 11.57 15.04
CA GLU A 447 9.04 10.47 14.22
C GLU A 447 9.27 9.19 15.04
N ALA A 448 9.70 9.33 16.30
CA ALA A 448 9.90 8.23 17.22
C ALA A 448 8.59 7.70 17.86
N GLY A 449 7.43 8.31 17.58
CA GLY A 449 6.15 7.91 18.19
C GLY A 449 6.03 8.25 19.68
N GLN A 450 6.83 9.18 20.20
CA GLN A 450 6.87 9.57 21.61
C GLN A 450 5.92 10.74 21.91
N ASP A 451 4.64 10.58 21.58
CA ASP A 451 3.61 11.63 21.66
C ASP A 451 3.51 12.25 23.07
N GLU A 452 3.54 11.44 24.12
CA GLU A 452 3.49 11.89 25.53
C GLU A 452 4.66 12.82 25.89
N ARG A 453 5.83 12.60 25.29
CA ARG A 453 6.98 13.48 25.50
C ARG A 453 6.83 14.79 24.75
N VAL A 454 6.16 14.82 23.59
CA VAL A 454 5.82 16.09 22.93
C VAL A 454 4.86 16.91 23.80
N GLU A 455 3.86 16.28 24.38
CA GLU A 455 2.93 16.95 25.31
C GLU A 455 3.65 17.47 26.56
N THR A 456 4.55 16.65 27.14
CA THR A 456 5.39 17.04 28.29
C THR A 456 6.33 18.20 27.94
N LEU A 457 6.92 18.18 26.73
CA LEU A 457 7.75 19.26 26.24
C LEU A 457 6.92 20.55 26.09
N ALA A 458 5.77 20.48 25.42
CA ALA A 458 4.88 21.61 25.20
C ALA A 458 4.47 22.28 26.52
N ALA A 459 4.12 21.50 27.55
CA ALA A 459 3.77 22.02 28.87
C ALA A 459 4.89 22.80 29.58
N ARG A 460 6.16 22.64 29.14
CA ARG A 460 7.33 23.35 29.67
C ARG A 460 7.78 24.51 28.79
N LEU A 461 7.16 24.72 27.62
CA LEU A 461 7.50 25.77 26.67
C LEU A 461 6.64 27.03 26.89
N PRO A 462 7.14 28.22 26.48
CA PRO A 462 6.30 29.42 26.34
C PRO A 462 5.10 29.17 25.42
N GLU A 463 3.98 29.87 25.64
CA GLU A 463 2.68 29.65 24.97
C GLU A 463 2.80 29.51 23.45
N THR A 464 3.51 30.43 22.78
CA THR A 464 3.73 30.39 21.33
C THR A 464 4.36 29.08 20.85
N ARG A 465 5.39 28.59 21.55
CA ARG A 465 6.13 27.36 21.21
C ARG A 465 5.35 26.11 21.61
N SER A 466 4.64 26.15 22.74
CA SER A 466 3.79 25.07 23.21
C SER A 466 2.71 24.75 22.17
N HIS A 467 1.94 25.76 21.76
CA HIS A 467 0.88 25.60 20.77
C HIS A 467 1.42 25.11 19.42
N LEU A 468 2.59 25.62 18.98
CA LEU A 468 3.20 25.14 17.74
C LEU A 468 3.62 23.66 17.82
N ALA A 469 4.21 23.23 18.93
CA ALA A 469 4.62 21.83 19.13
C ALA A 469 3.40 20.88 19.11
N LEU A 470 2.31 21.25 19.79
CA LEU A 470 1.07 20.48 19.79
C LEU A 470 0.39 20.46 18.42
N ALA A 471 0.38 21.58 17.70
CA ALA A 471 -0.15 21.63 16.33
C ALA A 471 0.61 20.67 15.40
N ARG A 472 1.94 20.58 15.50
CA ARG A 472 2.75 19.62 14.73
C ARG A 472 2.43 18.17 15.09
N LEU A 473 2.29 17.87 16.39
CA LEU A 473 1.90 16.55 16.86
C LEU A 473 0.53 16.14 16.29
N HIS A 474 -0.46 17.00 16.45
CA HIS A 474 -1.82 16.72 15.98
C HIS A 474 -1.87 16.56 14.46
N ARG A 475 -1.11 17.37 13.71
CA ARG A 475 -0.99 17.22 12.26
C ARG A 475 -0.43 15.85 11.89
N ALA A 476 0.65 15.42 12.56
CA ALA A 476 1.29 14.13 12.28
C ALA A 476 0.40 12.92 12.63
N ARG A 477 -0.65 13.14 13.43
CA ARG A 477 -1.67 12.13 13.77
C ARG A 477 -3.01 12.36 13.07
N GLU A 478 -3.04 13.24 12.07
CA GLU A 478 -4.24 13.60 11.28
C GLU A 478 -5.44 14.04 12.14
N ARG A 479 -5.15 14.62 13.31
CA ARG A 479 -6.13 15.19 14.24
C ARG A 479 -6.41 16.64 13.84
N TRP A 480 -7.15 16.81 12.75
CA TRP A 480 -7.26 18.10 12.05
C TRP A 480 -7.93 19.19 12.89
N GLU A 481 -8.97 18.88 13.67
CA GLU A 481 -9.61 19.86 14.55
C GLU A 481 -8.65 20.40 15.62
N GLN A 482 -7.90 19.50 16.27
CA GLN A 482 -6.92 19.88 17.28
C GLN A 482 -5.74 20.62 16.66
N THR A 483 -5.30 20.21 15.46
CA THR A 483 -4.26 20.92 14.69
C THR A 483 -4.67 22.36 14.42
N ALA A 484 -5.91 22.58 13.95
CA ALA A 484 -6.42 23.90 13.66
C ALA A 484 -6.50 24.78 14.92
N ALA A 485 -7.00 24.24 16.04
CA ALA A 485 -7.12 24.96 17.30
C ALA A 485 -5.76 25.40 17.85
N GLU A 486 -4.79 24.49 17.92
CA GLU A 486 -3.45 24.78 18.43
C GLU A 486 -2.69 25.74 17.49
N ALA A 487 -2.79 25.55 16.17
CA ALA A 487 -2.13 26.44 15.21
C ALA A 487 -2.72 27.86 15.22
N GLU A 488 -4.04 28.01 15.41
CA GLU A 488 -4.68 29.31 15.60
C GLU A 488 -4.15 30.03 16.85
N GLN A 489 -4.03 29.31 17.97
CA GLN A 489 -3.45 29.88 19.20
C GLN A 489 -1.98 30.24 18.99
N ALA A 490 -1.19 29.41 18.29
CA ALA A 490 0.19 29.73 17.98
C ALA A 490 0.29 31.06 17.19
N VAL A 491 -0.53 31.25 16.15
CA VAL A 491 -0.58 32.52 15.38
C VAL A 491 -1.02 33.70 16.27
N ALA A 492 -2.03 33.51 17.14
CA ALA A 492 -2.50 34.56 18.04
C ALA A 492 -1.42 35.02 19.04
N HIS A 493 -0.53 34.12 19.45
CA HIS A 493 0.62 34.40 20.32
C HIS A 493 1.90 34.76 19.54
N GLY A 494 1.78 35.13 18.26
CA GLY A 494 2.87 35.67 17.46
C GLY A 494 3.76 34.64 16.76
N SER A 495 3.33 33.38 16.65
CA SER A 495 4.01 32.39 15.80
C SER A 495 3.90 32.74 14.33
N GLY A 496 4.97 32.50 13.58
CA GLY A 496 5.15 32.99 12.21
C GLY A 496 4.48 32.14 11.12
N LEU A 497 5.12 32.11 9.95
CA LEU A 497 4.63 31.50 8.72
C LEU A 497 4.18 30.04 8.89
N GLU A 498 4.94 29.23 9.64
CA GLU A 498 4.64 27.82 9.82
C GLU A 498 3.30 27.57 10.52
N ALA A 499 2.99 28.30 11.59
CA ALA A 499 1.72 28.15 12.29
C ALA A 499 0.54 28.50 11.37
N ARG A 500 0.69 29.50 10.49
CA ARG A 500 -0.32 29.82 9.47
C ARG A 500 -0.49 28.68 8.45
N ARG A 501 0.60 28.07 8.00
CA ARG A 501 0.56 26.90 7.08
C ARG A 501 -0.14 25.70 7.70
N LEU A 502 0.15 25.41 8.98
CA LEU A 502 -0.51 24.35 9.75
C LEU A 502 -2.01 24.65 9.92
N TRP A 503 -2.35 25.88 10.29
CA TRP A 503 -3.74 26.29 10.51
C TRP A 503 -4.56 26.22 9.22
N SER A 504 -4.08 26.86 8.14
CA SER A 504 -4.75 26.84 6.83
C SER A 504 -4.91 25.41 6.32
N GLY A 505 -3.87 24.58 6.44
CA GLY A 505 -3.93 23.19 5.99
C GLY A 505 -4.89 22.31 6.79
N ALA A 506 -4.93 22.45 8.11
CA ALA A 506 -5.89 21.72 8.92
C ALA A 506 -7.34 22.14 8.59
N VAL A 507 -7.59 23.44 8.42
CA VAL A 507 -8.91 23.96 8.05
C VAL A 507 -9.34 23.49 6.65
N GLN A 508 -8.41 23.39 5.70
CA GLN A 508 -8.65 22.80 4.38
C GLN A 508 -9.04 21.32 4.48
N GLN A 509 -8.36 20.52 5.30
CA GLN A 509 -8.70 19.10 5.52
C GLN A 509 -10.09 18.91 6.15
N LEU A 510 -10.55 19.90 6.93
CA LEU A 510 -11.91 19.95 7.48
C LEU A 510 -12.96 20.44 6.46
N GLY A 511 -12.57 20.72 5.22
CA GLY A 511 -13.46 21.12 4.12
C GLY A 511 -13.77 22.61 4.02
N ASP A 512 -13.15 23.48 4.85
CA ASP A 512 -13.40 24.92 4.83
C ASP A 512 -12.33 25.68 4.04
N ASN A 513 -12.39 25.55 2.70
CA ASN A 513 -11.47 26.24 1.80
C ASN A 513 -11.53 27.77 1.92
N SER A 514 -12.68 28.33 2.33
CA SER A 514 -12.88 29.77 2.48
C SER A 514 -12.03 30.30 3.61
N LYS A 515 -12.18 29.73 4.81
CA LYS A 515 -11.37 30.11 5.97
C LYS A 515 -9.89 29.80 5.74
N ALA A 516 -9.57 28.68 5.10
CA ALA A 516 -8.19 28.33 4.75
C ALA A 516 -7.51 29.40 3.87
N ALA A 517 -8.23 29.95 2.88
CA ALA A 517 -7.75 31.05 2.04
C ALA A 517 -7.57 32.35 2.85
N GLU A 518 -8.53 32.70 3.71
CA GLU A 518 -8.47 33.89 4.56
C GLU A 518 -7.23 33.91 5.47
N ILE A 519 -6.84 32.75 6.00
CA ILE A 519 -5.66 32.60 6.87
C ILE A 519 -4.36 32.95 6.15
N LEU A 520 -4.24 32.57 4.86
CA LEU A 520 -3.05 32.80 4.03
C LEU A 520 -3.07 34.13 3.30
N LYS A 521 -4.23 34.74 3.08
CA LYS A 521 -4.38 36.01 2.35
C LYS A 521 -3.44 37.13 2.81
N PRO A 522 -3.17 37.33 4.12
CA PRO A 522 -2.19 38.32 4.58
C PRO A 522 -0.76 38.12 4.05
N LEU A 523 -0.40 36.90 3.62
CA LEU A 523 0.93 36.59 3.06
C LEU A 523 1.16 37.21 1.67
N LEU A 524 0.09 37.64 0.98
CA LEU A 524 0.23 38.38 -0.28
C LEU A 524 0.97 39.71 -0.08
N ASP A 525 0.70 40.41 1.02
CA ASP A 525 1.19 41.77 1.23
C ASP A 525 2.33 41.87 2.25
N SER A 526 2.51 40.87 3.12
CA SER A 526 3.49 40.90 4.21
C SER A 526 4.94 40.74 3.76
N GLY A 527 5.19 40.13 2.60
CA GLY A 527 6.53 39.74 2.15
C GLY A 527 7.13 38.55 2.91
N GLU A 528 6.41 37.99 3.88
CA GLU A 528 6.82 36.80 4.66
C GLU A 528 6.50 35.48 3.95
N GLY A 529 5.53 35.48 3.02
CA GLY A 529 5.14 34.29 2.28
C GLY A 529 6.07 33.95 1.12
N GLU A 530 6.27 32.66 0.90
CA GLU A 530 7.04 32.10 -0.22
C GLU A 530 6.14 31.87 -1.44
N GLU A 531 6.74 31.53 -2.59
CA GLU A 531 5.99 31.27 -3.82
C GLU A 531 4.94 30.17 -3.64
N GLU A 532 5.29 29.11 -2.89
CA GLU A 532 4.40 27.99 -2.58
C GLU A 532 3.15 28.42 -1.80
N ASP A 533 3.27 29.41 -0.89
CA ASP A 533 2.13 29.94 -0.14
C ASP A 533 1.16 30.70 -1.05
N VAL A 534 1.72 31.43 -2.03
CA VAL A 534 0.92 32.18 -3.02
C VAL A 534 0.19 31.21 -3.95
N TRP A 535 0.85 30.14 -4.40
CA TRP A 535 0.21 29.06 -5.16
C TRP A 535 -0.89 28.37 -4.37
N ARG A 536 -0.64 28.05 -3.09
CA ARG A 536 -1.66 27.46 -2.21
C ARG A 536 -2.87 28.37 -2.06
N LEU A 537 -2.66 29.67 -1.90
CA LEU A 537 -3.73 30.65 -1.86
C LEU A 537 -4.51 30.69 -3.19
N ILE A 538 -3.85 30.62 -4.35
CA ILE A 538 -4.51 30.51 -5.66
C ILE A 538 -5.46 29.31 -5.68
N VAL A 539 -5.00 28.13 -5.26
CA VAL A 539 -5.81 26.90 -5.24
C VAL A 539 -7.02 27.06 -4.32
N LEU A 540 -6.81 27.52 -3.09
CA LEU A 540 -7.88 27.69 -2.10
C LEU A 540 -8.91 28.74 -2.55
N SER A 541 -8.45 29.90 -3.04
CA SER A 541 -9.32 30.96 -3.56
C SER A 541 -10.07 30.52 -4.82
N THR A 542 -9.45 29.69 -5.68
CA THR A 542 -10.14 29.09 -6.84
C THR A 542 -11.29 28.19 -6.38
N ALA A 543 -11.07 27.35 -5.36
CA ALA A 543 -12.09 26.44 -4.84
C ALA A 543 -13.31 27.15 -4.23
N VAL A 544 -13.19 28.42 -3.84
CA VAL A 544 -14.30 29.24 -3.34
C VAL A 544 -14.70 30.37 -4.28
N GLU A 545 -14.20 30.35 -5.51
CA GLU A 545 -14.47 31.34 -6.55
C GLU A 545 -14.12 32.80 -6.17
N ASP A 546 -13.11 33.02 -5.31
CA ASP A 546 -12.55 34.36 -5.03
C ASP A 546 -11.54 34.75 -6.13
N TRP A 547 -12.07 35.02 -7.32
CA TRP A 547 -11.29 35.35 -8.52
C TRP A 547 -10.46 36.64 -8.36
N ALA A 548 -10.88 37.56 -7.50
CA ALA A 548 -10.13 38.77 -7.21
C ALA A 548 -8.80 38.44 -6.50
N THR A 549 -8.85 37.56 -5.50
CA THR A 549 -7.64 37.06 -4.83
C THR A 549 -6.78 36.22 -5.77
N VAL A 550 -7.38 35.38 -6.63
CA VAL A 550 -6.63 34.60 -7.64
C VAL A 550 -5.85 35.52 -8.58
N ARG A 551 -6.47 36.57 -9.12
CA ARG A 551 -5.76 37.53 -10.00
C ARG A 551 -4.67 38.31 -9.24
N ALA A 552 -4.93 38.73 -7.99
CA ALA A 552 -3.94 39.43 -7.18
C ALA A 552 -2.72 38.54 -6.87
N ALA A 553 -2.95 37.28 -6.51
CA ALA A 553 -1.90 36.29 -6.28
C ALA A 553 -1.14 35.94 -7.58
N GLY A 554 -1.84 35.74 -8.69
CA GLY A 554 -1.24 35.52 -10.00
C GLY A 554 -0.35 36.68 -10.44
N ALA A 555 -0.78 37.93 -10.23
CA ALA A 555 0.01 39.12 -10.50
C ALA A 555 1.29 39.17 -9.65
N LYS A 556 1.24 38.75 -8.38
CA LYS A 556 2.42 38.64 -7.50
C LYS A 556 3.44 37.61 -8.03
N LEU A 557 2.96 36.55 -8.68
CA LEU A 557 3.79 35.54 -9.34
C LEU A 557 4.20 35.91 -10.78
N GLY A 558 3.82 37.11 -11.26
CA GLY A 558 4.12 37.56 -12.61
C GLY A 558 3.34 36.82 -13.71
N MET A 559 2.23 36.18 -13.38
CA MET A 559 1.40 35.47 -14.35
C MET A 559 0.62 36.43 -15.24
N PRO A 560 0.62 36.24 -16.57
CA PRO A 560 -0.20 37.00 -17.48
C PRO A 560 -1.63 36.45 -17.46
N ILE A 561 -2.48 36.96 -16.57
CA ILE A 561 -3.92 36.64 -16.52
C ILE A 561 -4.69 37.84 -17.09
N GLU A 562 -5.66 37.59 -17.97
CA GLU A 562 -6.47 38.66 -18.55
C GLU A 562 -7.20 39.49 -17.47
N PRO A 563 -7.34 40.82 -17.62
CA PRO A 563 -8.11 41.61 -16.66
C PRO A 563 -9.62 41.36 -16.80
N GLY A 564 -10.34 41.21 -15.69
CA GLY A 564 -11.79 41.01 -15.72
C GLY A 564 -12.40 40.67 -14.36
N GLU A 565 -13.72 40.49 -14.34
CA GLU A 565 -14.50 40.01 -13.19
C GLU A 565 -14.96 38.58 -13.44
N GLY A 566 -15.04 37.75 -12.39
CA GLY A 566 -15.49 36.36 -12.50
C GLY A 566 -14.40 35.35 -12.90
N PRO A 567 -14.81 34.12 -13.26
CA PRO A 567 -13.91 33.00 -13.55
C PRO A 567 -12.83 33.31 -14.59
N ILE A 568 -11.68 32.68 -14.42
CA ILE A 568 -10.60 32.70 -15.42
C ILE A 568 -10.87 31.54 -16.38
N GLU A 569 -11.09 31.87 -17.65
CA GLU A 569 -11.41 30.92 -18.72
C GLU A 569 -10.50 31.21 -19.91
N GLU A 570 -9.27 30.71 -19.83
CA GLU A 570 -8.20 30.88 -20.81
C GLU A 570 -7.70 29.50 -21.24
N GLU A 571 -7.46 29.26 -22.53
CA GLU A 571 -6.89 27.98 -22.96
C GLU A 571 -5.37 27.98 -22.77
N TRP A 572 -4.88 27.18 -21.82
CA TRP A 572 -3.46 27.08 -21.52
C TRP A 572 -2.83 25.87 -22.23
N HIS A 573 -2.98 24.68 -21.68
CA HIS A 573 -2.38 23.46 -22.23
C HIS A 573 -3.17 22.20 -21.82
N LEU A 574 -3.02 21.13 -22.59
CA LEU A 574 -3.55 19.81 -22.25
C LEU A 574 -2.81 19.23 -21.03
N VAL A 575 -3.55 18.61 -20.12
CA VAL A 575 -3.03 18.04 -18.86
C VAL A 575 -3.71 16.70 -18.57
N ARG A 576 -3.07 15.90 -17.71
CA ARG A 576 -3.72 14.76 -17.04
C ARG A 576 -4.12 15.22 -15.64
N VAL A 577 -5.35 14.95 -15.24
CA VAL A 577 -5.84 15.21 -13.89
C VAL A 577 -6.06 13.87 -13.20
N ILE A 578 -5.41 13.70 -12.05
CA ILE A 578 -5.55 12.51 -11.22
C ILE A 578 -6.73 12.74 -10.27
N LEU A 579 -7.77 11.94 -10.42
CA LEU A 579 -9.02 12.04 -9.67
C LEU A 579 -9.34 10.71 -8.99
N PRO A 580 -9.98 10.73 -7.81
CA PRO A 580 -10.40 9.51 -7.13
C PRO A 580 -11.44 8.74 -7.95
N ALA A 581 -11.49 7.42 -7.83
CA ALA A 581 -12.53 6.57 -8.37
C ALA A 581 -13.38 5.96 -7.23
N PRO A 582 -14.63 5.53 -7.51
CA PRO A 582 -15.52 4.97 -6.48
C PRO A 582 -14.98 3.73 -5.76
N ASP A 583 -14.05 3.01 -6.38
CA ASP A 583 -13.36 1.84 -5.82
C ASP A 583 -12.16 2.22 -4.92
N GLY A 584 -11.92 3.52 -4.73
CA GLY A 584 -10.80 4.06 -3.97
C GLY A 584 -9.48 4.14 -4.75
N SER A 585 -9.45 3.71 -6.01
CA SER A 585 -8.29 3.89 -6.89
C SER A 585 -8.18 5.34 -7.38
N GLN A 586 -7.06 5.67 -8.03
CA GLN A 586 -6.86 6.95 -8.70
C GLN A 586 -6.97 6.73 -10.21
N ARG A 587 -7.65 7.64 -10.91
CA ARG A 587 -7.83 7.59 -12.36
C ARG A 587 -7.20 8.81 -13.00
N GLU A 588 -6.48 8.59 -14.10
CA GLU A 588 -5.98 9.67 -14.94
C GLU A 588 -7.04 10.09 -15.94
N VAL A 589 -7.36 11.38 -15.97
CA VAL A 589 -8.35 11.95 -16.88
C VAL A 589 -7.71 13.07 -17.68
N LEU A 590 -7.77 12.99 -19.01
CA LEU A 590 -7.31 14.09 -19.86
C LEU A 590 -8.24 15.30 -19.71
N ALA A 591 -7.62 16.48 -19.58
CA ALA A 591 -8.29 17.74 -19.36
C ALA A 591 -7.54 18.89 -20.04
N VAL A 592 -8.24 20.00 -20.29
CA VAL A 592 -7.62 21.25 -20.74
C VAL A 592 -7.52 22.18 -19.54
N ARG A 593 -6.32 22.68 -19.23
CA ARG A 593 -6.14 23.68 -18.17
C ARG A 593 -6.76 25.01 -18.63
N THR A 594 -7.69 25.52 -17.83
CA THR A 594 -8.47 26.74 -18.14
C THR A 594 -8.02 27.98 -17.36
N GLY A 595 -7.05 27.82 -16.46
CA GLY A 595 -6.53 28.89 -15.63
C GLY A 595 -5.43 28.41 -14.67
N PRO A 596 -5.00 29.26 -13.71
CA PRO A 596 -3.90 28.94 -12.81
C PRO A 596 -4.10 27.66 -11.99
N ALA A 597 -5.32 27.36 -11.56
CA ALA A 597 -5.65 26.17 -10.76
C ALA A 597 -6.96 25.50 -11.21
N THR A 598 -7.39 25.71 -12.46
CA THR A 598 -8.61 25.12 -13.02
C THR A 598 -8.30 24.29 -14.24
N ALA A 599 -8.99 23.16 -14.38
CA ALA A 599 -8.98 22.35 -15.58
C ALA A 599 -10.39 21.87 -15.92
N ARG A 600 -10.68 21.76 -17.22
CA ARG A 600 -11.93 21.22 -17.76
C ARG A 600 -11.69 19.82 -18.31
N LEU A 601 -12.39 18.82 -17.79
CA LEU A 601 -12.25 17.44 -18.22
C LEU A 601 -12.65 17.30 -19.70
N ALA A 602 -11.78 16.68 -20.50
CA ALA A 602 -11.94 16.60 -21.95
C ALA A 602 -12.61 15.29 -22.40
N ILE A 603 -12.55 14.24 -21.58
CA ILE A 603 -12.96 12.88 -21.96
C ILE A 603 -14.13 12.40 -21.09
N PRO A 604 -15.18 11.80 -21.68
CA PRO A 604 -16.28 11.21 -20.95
C PRO A 604 -15.82 10.10 -20.04
N GLN A 605 -16.48 10.00 -18.90
CA GLN A 605 -16.21 8.95 -17.93
C GLN A 605 -17.27 7.86 -17.96
N PRO A 606 -16.90 6.63 -17.53
CA PRO A 606 -17.86 5.56 -17.34
C PRO A 606 -18.97 5.93 -16.37
N ARG A 607 -20.10 5.21 -16.47
CA ARG A 607 -21.21 5.35 -15.54
C ARG A 607 -20.75 5.03 -14.11
N GLY A 608 -21.24 5.80 -13.14
CA GLY A 608 -20.91 5.64 -11.72
C GLY A 608 -19.74 6.50 -11.24
N MET A 609 -19.05 7.20 -12.15
CA MET A 609 -18.05 8.20 -11.78
C MET A 609 -18.74 9.50 -11.32
N GLU A 610 -18.13 10.17 -10.33
CA GLU A 610 -18.64 11.44 -9.80
C GLU A 610 -18.29 12.65 -10.68
N TYR A 611 -17.56 12.44 -11.77
CA TYR A 611 -17.14 13.48 -12.71
C TYR A 611 -17.22 12.98 -14.16
N ASN A 612 -17.37 13.90 -15.10
CA ASN A 612 -17.55 13.63 -16.52
C ASN A 612 -16.91 14.72 -17.41
N ALA A 613 -16.94 14.50 -18.73
CA ALA A 613 -16.54 15.50 -19.72
C ALA A 613 -17.24 16.85 -19.49
N GLY A 614 -16.48 17.93 -19.62
CA GLY A 614 -16.96 19.30 -19.43
C GLY A 614 -16.96 19.78 -17.97
N ASP A 615 -16.79 18.88 -16.99
CA ASP A 615 -16.66 19.29 -15.59
C ASP A 615 -15.41 20.15 -15.40
N VAL A 616 -15.55 21.21 -14.61
CA VAL A 616 -14.46 22.07 -14.21
C VAL A 616 -14.03 21.67 -12.80
N VAL A 617 -12.77 21.29 -12.68
CA VAL A 617 -12.15 20.87 -11.43
C VAL A 617 -11.06 21.86 -11.03
N VAL A 618 -10.85 21.98 -9.72
CA VAL A 618 -9.67 22.64 -9.15
C VAL A 618 -8.52 21.65 -9.14
N ILE A 619 -7.34 22.08 -9.57
CA ILE A 619 -6.12 21.28 -9.58
C ILE A 619 -5.05 21.91 -8.70
N ASP A 620 -4.18 21.07 -8.11
CA ASP A 620 -2.91 21.53 -7.56
C ASP A 620 -1.92 21.71 -8.74
N PRO A 621 -1.43 22.93 -9.02
CA PRO A 621 -0.57 23.21 -10.16
C PRO A 621 0.88 22.72 -9.99
N ARG A 622 1.15 21.86 -9.00
CA ARG A 622 2.41 21.11 -8.85
C ARG A 622 2.39 19.83 -9.70
N PRO A 623 3.29 19.67 -10.68
CA PRO A 623 3.39 18.43 -11.44
C PRO A 623 3.65 17.22 -10.53
N LEU A 624 2.92 16.14 -10.75
CA LEU A 624 3.13 14.87 -10.05
C LEU A 624 4.31 14.07 -10.61
N GLU A 625 4.66 14.34 -11.87
CA GLU A 625 5.80 13.74 -12.56
C GLU A 625 6.77 14.84 -13.02
N PRO A 626 8.09 14.62 -12.94
CA PRO A 626 9.07 15.55 -13.48
C PRO A 626 8.94 15.62 -15.01
N ILE A 627 9.13 16.81 -15.57
CA ILE A 627 9.13 16.99 -17.03
C ILE A 627 10.35 16.25 -17.61
N PRO A 628 10.18 15.34 -18.58
CA PRO A 628 11.28 14.59 -19.16
C PRO A 628 12.38 15.51 -19.71
N GLU A 629 13.66 15.15 -19.52
CA GLU A 629 14.76 15.94 -20.05
C GLU A 629 14.92 15.77 -21.58
N ASN A 630 14.58 14.59 -22.10
CA ASN A 630 14.67 14.20 -23.50
C ASN A 630 13.59 14.92 -24.35
N GLU A 631 14.03 15.60 -25.41
CA GLU A 631 13.16 16.37 -26.31
C GLU A 631 12.10 15.49 -27.00
N GLN A 632 12.42 14.24 -27.32
CA GLN A 632 11.49 13.31 -27.96
C GLN A 632 10.41 12.79 -26.99
N GLU A 633 10.75 12.61 -25.71
CA GLU A 633 9.77 12.23 -24.67
C GLU A 633 8.89 13.42 -24.29
N ARG A 634 9.42 14.65 -24.36
CA ARG A 634 8.64 15.87 -24.11
C ARG A 634 7.51 16.09 -25.12
N GLU A 635 7.69 15.70 -26.38
CA GLU A 635 6.66 15.89 -27.43
C GLU A 635 5.34 15.18 -27.10
N SER A 636 5.40 14.03 -26.43
CA SER A 636 4.22 13.25 -26.01
C SER A 636 3.86 13.42 -24.53
N PHE A 637 4.62 14.22 -23.77
CA PHE A 637 4.43 14.32 -22.32
C PHE A 637 3.24 15.23 -21.98
N VAL A 638 2.23 14.65 -21.34
CA VAL A 638 1.07 15.39 -20.81
C VAL A 638 1.21 15.46 -19.29
N ILE A 639 1.40 16.67 -18.77
CA ILE A 639 1.74 16.90 -17.36
C ILE A 639 0.59 16.44 -16.45
N PRO A 640 0.84 15.55 -15.47
CA PRO A 640 -0.16 15.14 -14.50
C PRO A 640 -0.23 16.10 -13.30
N PHE A 641 -1.45 16.48 -12.93
CA PHE A 641 -1.78 17.29 -11.77
C PHE A 641 -2.79 16.58 -10.87
N ALA A 642 -2.71 16.79 -9.56
CA ALA A 642 -3.71 16.27 -8.63
C ALA A 642 -5.00 17.10 -8.71
N GLY A 643 -6.15 16.43 -8.81
CA GLY A 643 -7.45 17.07 -8.61
C GLY A 643 -7.72 17.34 -7.13
N VAL A 644 -8.17 18.55 -6.81
CA VAL A 644 -8.44 19.00 -5.42
C VAL A 644 -9.93 18.87 -5.09
N THR A 645 -10.79 19.44 -5.94
CA THR A 645 -12.24 19.39 -5.77
C THR A 645 -12.94 19.68 -7.09
N MET A 646 -14.18 19.23 -7.24
CA MET A 646 -15.05 19.73 -8.29
C MET A 646 -15.37 21.20 -8.02
N LEU A 647 -15.17 22.06 -9.03
CA LEU A 647 -15.54 23.47 -8.97
C LEU A 647 -16.96 23.66 -9.49
N ARG A 648 -17.22 23.18 -10.71
CA ARG A 648 -18.53 23.28 -11.37
C ARG A 648 -18.77 22.06 -12.25
N PRO A 649 -19.94 21.40 -12.16
CA PRO A 649 -20.30 20.36 -13.10
C PRO A 649 -20.54 20.95 -14.49
N GLY A 650 -20.00 20.30 -15.52
CA GLY A 650 -20.34 20.54 -16.92
C GLY A 650 -21.73 19.98 -17.27
N GLY A 651 -22.20 19.01 -16.47
CA GLY A 651 -23.56 18.49 -16.51
C GLY A 651 -23.83 17.55 -17.70
N TYR A 652 -22.78 17.11 -18.41
CA TYR A 652 -22.92 16.12 -19.46
C TYR A 652 -23.16 14.73 -18.87
N THR A 653 -24.05 13.98 -19.52
CA THR A 653 -24.24 12.55 -19.28
C THR A 653 -23.76 11.79 -20.50
N SER A 654 -22.91 10.80 -20.31
CA SER A 654 -22.31 10.01 -21.38
C SER A 654 -22.87 8.60 -21.44
N TRP A 655 -23.04 8.09 -22.66
CA TRP A 655 -23.58 6.77 -22.93
C TRP A 655 -22.65 5.99 -23.85
N PHE A 656 -22.32 4.77 -23.43
CA PHE A 656 -21.45 3.87 -24.19
C PHE A 656 -22.21 3.24 -25.36
N PHE A 657 -21.54 3.08 -26.48
CA PHE A 657 -22.00 2.28 -27.61
C PHE A 657 -20.89 1.36 -28.12
N ASP A 658 -21.27 0.20 -28.65
CA ASP A 658 -20.38 -0.80 -29.23
C ASP A 658 -21.07 -1.57 -30.37
N GLY A 659 -20.33 -2.10 -31.33
CA GLY A 659 -20.86 -2.96 -32.38
C GLY A 659 -19.93 -3.08 -33.59
N ALA A 660 -20.48 -3.59 -34.69
CA ALA A 660 -19.75 -3.64 -35.95
C ALA A 660 -19.66 -2.24 -36.56
N ALA A 661 -18.50 -1.89 -37.11
CA ALA A 661 -18.30 -0.61 -37.77
C ALA A 661 -19.18 -0.53 -39.03
N PRO A 662 -19.92 0.57 -39.23
CA PRO A 662 -20.73 0.78 -40.43
C PRO A 662 -19.84 1.16 -41.63
N SER A 663 -20.46 1.36 -42.79
CA SER A 663 -19.76 1.94 -43.94
C SER A 663 -19.33 3.40 -43.69
N GLU A 664 -18.36 3.88 -44.47
CA GLU A 664 -17.86 5.26 -44.34
C GLU A 664 -18.97 6.31 -44.52
N ASP A 665 -19.91 6.08 -45.43
CA ASP A 665 -21.04 6.98 -45.69
C ASP A 665 -22.03 7.00 -44.52
N GLU A 666 -22.40 5.83 -43.97
CA GLU A 666 -23.25 5.70 -42.78
C GLU A 666 -22.61 6.36 -41.55
N TRP A 667 -21.29 6.20 -41.39
CA TRP A 667 -20.55 6.82 -40.30
C TRP A 667 -20.47 8.34 -40.42
N ALA A 668 -20.30 8.86 -41.63
CA ALA A 668 -20.27 10.30 -41.89
C ALA A 668 -21.62 10.95 -41.56
N GLU A 669 -22.73 10.34 -41.99
CA GLU A 669 -24.09 10.80 -41.68
C GLU A 669 -24.35 10.79 -40.17
N PHE A 670 -23.98 9.71 -39.48
CA PHE A 670 -24.11 9.60 -38.03
C PHE A 670 -23.36 10.70 -37.27
N ASN A 671 -22.12 10.97 -37.66
CA ASN A 671 -21.33 12.06 -37.09
C ASN A 671 -21.96 13.43 -37.32
N GLU A 672 -22.50 13.69 -38.52
CA GLU A 672 -23.13 14.96 -38.87
C GLU A 672 -24.38 15.21 -37.99
N VAL A 673 -25.25 14.21 -37.82
CA VAL A 673 -26.45 14.32 -36.98
C VAL A 673 -26.11 14.67 -35.54
N LEU A 674 -25.13 13.99 -34.95
CA LEU A 674 -24.71 14.23 -33.57
C LEU A 674 -24.03 15.59 -33.41
N ALA A 675 -23.19 15.99 -34.38
CA ALA A 675 -22.52 17.29 -34.38
C ALA A 675 -23.50 18.46 -34.49
N GLU A 676 -24.52 18.38 -35.36
CA GLU A 676 -25.56 19.42 -35.50
C GLU A 676 -26.35 19.64 -34.21
N ARG A 677 -26.49 18.59 -33.38
CA ARG A 677 -27.15 18.63 -32.07
C ARG A 677 -26.23 19.05 -30.94
N GLY A 678 -24.94 19.22 -31.21
CA GLY A 678 -23.93 19.52 -30.21
C GLY A 678 -23.74 18.37 -29.21
N TRP A 679 -23.88 17.12 -29.67
CA TRP A 679 -23.68 15.91 -28.88
C TRP A 679 -22.30 15.34 -29.21
N PRO A 680 -21.24 15.73 -28.49
CA PRO A 680 -19.90 15.27 -28.79
C PRO A 680 -19.80 13.75 -28.62
N MET A 681 -19.06 13.13 -29.53
CA MET A 681 -18.80 11.71 -29.55
C MET A 681 -17.30 11.44 -29.53
N TRP A 682 -16.89 10.45 -28.75
CA TRP A 682 -15.51 9.96 -28.66
C TRP A 682 -15.48 8.50 -29.06
N VAL A 683 -14.59 8.16 -29.98
CA VAL A 683 -14.47 6.83 -30.58
C VAL A 683 -13.07 6.33 -30.27
N TYR A 684 -12.96 5.13 -29.71
CA TYR A 684 -11.69 4.58 -29.20
C TYR A 684 -11.24 3.34 -29.95
N SER A 685 -12.12 2.74 -30.76
CA SER A 685 -11.78 1.61 -31.63
C SER A 685 -10.74 2.02 -32.67
N ASP A 686 -9.69 1.20 -32.80
CA ASP A 686 -8.67 1.32 -33.84
C ASP A 686 -8.91 0.31 -34.98
N GLU A 687 -8.00 0.26 -35.96
CA GLU A 687 -8.06 -0.70 -37.06
C GLU A 687 -7.95 -2.17 -36.60
N ASN A 688 -7.67 -2.47 -35.34
CA ASN A 688 -7.53 -3.82 -34.80
C ASN A 688 -8.77 -4.31 -34.05
N TYR A 689 -9.67 -3.41 -33.65
CA TYR A 689 -10.90 -3.80 -32.97
C TYR A 689 -11.82 -4.58 -33.93
N ARG A 690 -12.27 -5.76 -33.51
CA ARG A 690 -13.09 -6.68 -34.31
C ARG A 690 -14.23 -7.25 -33.47
N VAL A 691 -15.38 -7.42 -34.09
CA VAL A 691 -16.56 -8.08 -33.49
C VAL A 691 -16.94 -9.30 -34.30
N THR A 692 -17.64 -10.26 -33.69
CA THR A 692 -17.94 -11.54 -34.33
C THR A 692 -19.32 -11.50 -34.98
N HIS A 693 -19.40 -11.77 -36.29
CA HIS A 693 -20.68 -11.87 -36.98
C HIS A 693 -21.49 -13.07 -36.44
N PRO A 694 -22.73 -12.87 -35.93
CA PRO A 694 -23.46 -13.92 -35.21
C PRO A 694 -23.84 -15.14 -36.06
N ALA A 695 -24.18 -14.94 -37.33
CA ALA A 695 -24.58 -16.04 -38.23
C ALA A 695 -23.40 -16.80 -38.88
N THR A 696 -22.29 -16.12 -39.18
CA THR A 696 -21.19 -16.68 -39.98
C THR A 696 -19.92 -16.96 -39.16
N GLY A 697 -19.78 -16.35 -37.98
CA GLY A 697 -18.56 -16.38 -37.16
C GLY A 697 -17.41 -15.55 -37.73
N GLU A 698 -17.64 -14.78 -38.79
CA GLU A 698 -16.66 -13.91 -39.43
C GLU A 698 -16.26 -12.75 -38.51
N GLN A 699 -15.00 -12.34 -38.54
CA GLN A 699 -14.51 -11.17 -37.79
C GLN A 699 -14.74 -9.90 -38.62
N LEU A 700 -15.62 -9.03 -38.14
CA LEU A 700 -15.93 -7.74 -38.76
C LEU A 700 -15.13 -6.62 -38.07
N PRO A 701 -14.74 -5.54 -38.76
CA PRO A 701 -14.30 -4.32 -38.10
C PRO A 701 -15.33 -3.87 -37.06
N GLY A 702 -14.88 -3.55 -35.85
CA GLY A 702 -15.74 -3.08 -34.76
C GLY A 702 -15.62 -1.56 -34.57
N VAL A 703 -16.59 -0.96 -33.88
CA VAL A 703 -16.54 0.42 -33.41
C VAL A 703 -17.11 0.51 -32.00
N PHE A 704 -16.42 1.23 -31.11
CA PHE A 704 -16.93 1.53 -29.78
C PHE A 704 -16.56 2.94 -29.32
N GLY A 705 -17.41 3.52 -28.48
CA GLY A 705 -17.27 4.90 -28.09
C GLY A 705 -18.26 5.37 -27.03
N TRP A 706 -18.22 6.67 -26.77
CA TRP A 706 -19.12 7.36 -25.85
C TRP A 706 -19.76 8.55 -26.55
N ILE A 707 -21.06 8.74 -26.33
CA ILE A 707 -21.80 9.92 -26.77
C ILE A 707 -22.22 10.70 -25.53
N ALA A 708 -21.88 11.98 -25.45
CA ALA A 708 -22.28 12.83 -24.33
C ALA A 708 -23.42 13.77 -24.74
N ILE A 709 -24.45 13.84 -23.90
CA ILE A 709 -25.56 14.77 -24.05
C ILE A 709 -25.52 15.83 -22.95
N PRO A 710 -25.82 17.10 -23.28
CA PRO A 710 -25.86 18.18 -22.28
C PRO A 710 -27.04 17.99 -21.31
N PRO A 711 -27.04 18.66 -20.15
CA PRO A 711 -28.07 18.47 -19.11
C PRO A 711 -29.48 18.88 -19.55
N THR A 712 -29.61 19.60 -20.67
CA THR A 712 -30.89 19.99 -21.27
C THR A 712 -31.54 18.90 -22.11
N VAL A 713 -30.82 17.82 -22.43
CA VAL A 713 -31.26 16.71 -23.29
C VAL A 713 -31.55 15.48 -22.43
N ARG A 714 -32.66 14.79 -22.71
CA ARG A 714 -33.03 13.59 -21.96
C ARG A 714 -32.44 12.34 -22.61
N PRO A 715 -32.06 11.30 -21.84
CA PRO A 715 -31.59 10.03 -22.42
C PRO A 715 -32.54 9.43 -23.45
N ALA A 716 -33.86 9.54 -23.23
CA ALA A 716 -34.88 9.07 -24.19
C ALA A 716 -34.81 9.75 -25.56
N GLU A 717 -34.31 10.98 -25.63
CA GLU A 717 -34.12 11.70 -26.89
C GLU A 717 -32.87 11.23 -27.63
N LEU A 718 -31.80 10.90 -26.89
CA LEU A 718 -30.62 10.26 -27.47
C LEU A 718 -30.99 8.89 -28.04
N ASP A 719 -31.65 8.04 -27.26
CA ASP A 719 -32.08 6.70 -27.67
C ASP A 719 -32.88 6.73 -28.97
N ALA A 720 -33.89 7.61 -29.06
CA ALA A 720 -34.71 7.77 -30.26
C ALA A 720 -33.91 8.23 -31.49
N VAL A 721 -32.92 9.11 -31.32
CA VAL A 721 -32.06 9.58 -32.42
C VAL A 721 -31.09 8.48 -32.85
N LEU A 722 -30.51 7.73 -31.90
CA LEU A 722 -29.62 6.61 -32.24
C LEU A 722 -30.38 5.51 -32.99
N ASP A 723 -31.59 5.19 -32.56
CA ASP A 723 -32.44 4.22 -33.26
C ASP A 723 -32.80 4.67 -34.68
N ASP A 724 -33.20 5.93 -34.87
CA ASP A 724 -33.58 6.48 -36.19
C ASP A 724 -32.40 6.47 -37.18
N VAL A 725 -31.22 6.90 -36.74
CA VAL A 725 -30.05 7.03 -37.62
C VAL A 725 -29.36 5.70 -37.90
N THR A 726 -29.54 4.70 -37.03
CA THR A 726 -28.95 3.37 -37.20
C THR A 726 -29.93 2.32 -37.72
N GLU A 727 -31.20 2.67 -37.95
CA GLU A 727 -32.27 1.73 -38.34
C GLU A 727 -31.91 0.89 -39.58
N GLN A 728 -31.24 1.50 -40.56
CA GLN A 728 -30.95 0.89 -41.86
C GLN A 728 -29.57 0.22 -41.93
N TRP A 729 -28.81 0.25 -40.84
CA TRP A 729 -27.45 -0.29 -40.84
C TRP A 729 -27.46 -1.80 -41.00
N SER A 730 -26.50 -2.30 -41.78
CA SER A 730 -26.37 -3.74 -42.03
C SER A 730 -26.08 -4.54 -40.77
N HIS A 731 -25.41 -3.92 -39.79
CA HIS A 731 -25.13 -4.47 -38.47
C HIS A 731 -25.49 -3.43 -37.39
N PRO A 732 -26.18 -3.82 -36.31
CA PRO A 732 -26.61 -2.88 -35.28
C PRO A 732 -25.48 -2.52 -34.31
N LEU A 733 -25.55 -1.30 -33.77
CA LEU A 733 -24.84 -0.94 -32.54
C LEU A 733 -25.68 -1.31 -31.31
N ALA A 734 -25.01 -1.45 -30.17
CA ALA A 734 -25.60 -1.65 -28.87
C ALA A 734 -25.22 -0.52 -27.92
N TRP A 735 -26.23 0.13 -27.31
CA TRP A 735 -26.08 1.11 -26.23
C TRP A 735 -26.87 0.65 -24.99
N LEU A 736 -26.56 -0.55 -24.51
CA LEU A 736 -27.38 -1.28 -23.53
C LEU A 736 -27.71 -0.46 -22.27
N ASP A 737 -26.74 0.27 -21.73
CA ASP A 737 -26.97 1.06 -20.51
C ASP A 737 -27.95 2.22 -20.73
N LEU A 738 -27.93 2.83 -21.92
CA LEU A 738 -28.89 3.86 -22.31
C LEU A 738 -30.31 3.27 -22.45
N ALA A 739 -30.44 2.13 -23.13
CA ALA A 739 -31.71 1.42 -23.29
C ALA A 739 -32.31 1.00 -21.93
N ARG A 740 -31.48 0.54 -20.99
CA ARG A 740 -31.88 0.23 -19.61
C ARG A 740 -32.34 1.47 -18.83
N GLU A 741 -31.64 2.59 -18.97
CA GLU A 741 -32.01 3.84 -18.29
C GLU A 741 -33.36 4.38 -18.79
N VAL A 742 -33.56 4.36 -20.11
CA VAL A 742 -34.79 4.85 -20.73
C VAL A 742 -35.95 3.87 -20.54
N GLY A 743 -35.64 2.59 -20.29
CA GLY A 743 -36.63 1.52 -20.14
C GLY A 743 -37.26 1.11 -21.48
N ILE A 744 -36.53 1.29 -22.59
CA ILE A 744 -36.96 0.99 -23.96
C ILE A 744 -36.01 -0.04 -24.55
N GLU A 745 -36.56 -1.13 -25.11
CA GLU A 745 -35.85 -2.18 -25.86
C GLU A 745 -34.53 -2.73 -25.25
N ALA A 746 -34.33 -2.69 -23.92
CA ALA A 746 -33.12 -3.21 -23.29
C ALA A 746 -32.79 -4.66 -23.69
N GLU A 747 -33.80 -5.53 -23.79
CA GLU A 747 -33.65 -6.93 -24.24
C GLU A 747 -33.08 -7.04 -25.67
N ARG A 748 -33.36 -6.07 -26.55
CA ARG A 748 -32.79 -6.04 -27.91
C ARG A 748 -31.29 -5.80 -27.84
N HIS A 749 -30.84 -4.85 -27.03
CA HIS A 749 -29.41 -4.54 -26.88
C HIS A 749 -28.64 -5.61 -26.11
N GLU A 750 -29.25 -6.29 -25.14
CA GLU A 750 -28.64 -7.47 -24.49
C GLU A 750 -28.41 -8.60 -25.49
N ARG A 751 -29.40 -8.84 -26.36
CA ARG A 751 -29.27 -9.82 -27.44
C ARG A 751 -28.17 -9.45 -28.42
N ILE A 752 -28.12 -8.18 -28.87
CA ILE A 752 -27.05 -7.71 -29.78
C ILE A 752 -25.68 -7.92 -29.15
N SER A 753 -25.49 -7.50 -27.90
CA SER A 753 -24.21 -7.64 -27.20
C SER A 753 -23.77 -9.11 -27.12
N LYS A 754 -24.71 -10.01 -26.75
CA LYS A 754 -24.44 -11.44 -26.68
C LYS A 754 -24.16 -12.09 -28.04
N GLU A 755 -24.88 -11.70 -29.08
CA GLU A 755 -24.77 -12.28 -30.42
C GLU A 755 -23.47 -11.86 -31.12
N TYR A 756 -23.05 -10.61 -30.92
CA TYR A 756 -21.83 -10.07 -31.53
C TYR A 756 -20.56 -10.26 -30.67
N GLY A 757 -20.72 -10.65 -29.40
CA GLY A 757 -19.63 -10.87 -28.45
C GLY A 757 -19.02 -9.57 -27.91
N LEU A 758 -19.88 -8.58 -27.67
CA LEU A 758 -19.55 -7.24 -27.15
C LEU A 758 -19.42 -7.24 -25.63
#